data_AF-A0A350X9R1-F1
#
_entry.id   AF-A0A350X9R1-F1
#
_cell.length_a   1.000
_cell.length_b   1.000
_cell.length_c   1.000
_cell.angle_alpha   90.00
_cell.angle_beta   90.00
_cell.angle_gamma   90.00
#
_symmetry.space_group_name_H-M   'P 1'
#
loop_
_entity.id
_entity.type
_entity.pdbx_description
1 polymer ?
#
loop_
_entity_poly.entity_id
_entity_poly.type
_entity_poly.pdbx_seq_one_letter_code
_entity_poly.pdbx_strand_id
1 'polypeptide(L)'
;MDKSIAFRFQSIRYFLAKWLNQHRVDTSIALILALGFTVVTYLSAQKIPPPILTDFYAQDVWFGSDIPTVFGNITSTQSDFGRNNKHPLFPLLLFPIIFGLGKLLHLDLVSAARLVTALVGGVWIGSLYVLFRQMRPRLDATIFSLLGGVSAAACFWFVVPESFSSGSLSMLLGLVLVAVAQHQKVSPVWYVAVSAFSVSITITNWMVGLLATFVSFRWKKALQITGVTFLIVNFLWIIQRTIFRNSGYPFSLKTFIGEKKFISAPESDSVLGALASFAYKTIVMPAIELSDSVIRPGWPKLSANPLALGSGGFWGIVAALSWTALLALGIWGFFSTKQHPKLRIVLGLTILGQILIHSIYGAAETFIYSLHFAPLLVALAAFSTLTRWRWIGLALAGLLVLSAGINNRSQFNQLTAALQTYGTPQQQVQSQMRTRPWDPWLRNAGHVVLATPGSRAEEKAYYEPGGSFSPVAGSFGVSIWMVDKDGNLKATSDSIGLDKIQQQFTDLSRKQPPGLLAKTEFYQAAWSQTKPGTWQLTLNTPANSTTRPVLMIRSVGPAGGAVNSLNWDGQRLLINDRWSLKPSATPVKVQLGSETSPGWMKESSTAKEWKDGRGWGYGRLELTPGQTWNIELANFTPAPTNLNPAKISSDLVLNLPDSEFVQSLNAQVTHLLMGLVGNRTRPGDPLNYSLPYLREGAYQMVALARAGQLDLAKQLSGYFAETDFINGIHPEAEIPALGIWALTAVAEQVNQPEYDRSLWPSIQRKAELIVDMLSTNRPGYPVVENSQIPFSEYPDFVRMDLLAGKMDDVPGLITIDPSASIMSYRALLDAADLAARVNQPAAAKRWRSEAERLQAAWGKAFERLFAENSATYTRSLWPSGIAAGNQKEVTQGLERRWNQAHDANGALRQPVVPHLNLAETHQWLLLGESDRVWNTLKWFWQNQASPGLYTWWTDPLKPGDAPRSFSQWQWFRGWVNPPHVTPHYWTTAEMLLLQLDMLAYANQAASEPTLVIGAGIPAQWLAKPMSVKGLLVGGSSVSWDWDGKQMNVQIQGKKMPIKLGSAFPANTPVNAIAPKEPTPATVKT
;
A
#
# COMPACT_ATOMS: atom_id res chain seq x y z
N MET A 1 -50.85 13.88 -13.79
CA MET A 1 -49.72 14.80 -13.67
C MET A 1 -48.70 14.68 -14.83
N ASP A 2 -48.83 13.72 -15.75
CA ASP A 2 -47.83 13.46 -16.81
C ASP A 2 -47.87 14.37 -18.06
N LYS A 3 -49.04 14.89 -18.46
CA LYS A 3 -49.15 15.65 -19.73
C LYS A 3 -48.50 17.04 -19.69
N SER A 4 -48.44 17.70 -18.53
CA SER A 4 -47.83 19.05 -18.42
C SER A 4 -46.29 19.01 -18.33
N ILE A 5 -45.74 17.91 -17.80
CA ILE A 5 -44.29 17.68 -17.75
C ILE A 5 -43.78 17.31 -19.15
N ALA A 6 -44.47 16.39 -19.85
CA ALA A 6 -44.15 16.02 -21.22
C ALA A 6 -44.21 17.22 -22.20
N PHE A 7 -45.21 18.10 -22.07
CA PHE A 7 -45.32 19.33 -22.85
C PHE A 7 -44.18 20.32 -22.58
N ARG A 8 -43.77 20.49 -21.31
CA ARG A 8 -42.61 21.32 -20.94
C ARG A 8 -41.29 20.75 -21.45
N PHE A 9 -41.11 19.43 -21.44
CA PHE A 9 -39.93 18.79 -22.04
C PHE A 9 -39.90 18.93 -23.57
N GLN A 10 -41.04 18.81 -24.25
CA GLN A 10 -41.14 19.05 -25.69
C GLN A 10 -40.91 20.52 -26.06
N SER A 11 -41.46 21.47 -25.29
CA SER A 11 -41.24 22.91 -25.53
C SER A 11 -39.78 23.31 -25.29
N ILE A 12 -39.14 22.77 -24.25
CA ILE A 12 -37.71 22.97 -23.98
C ILE A 12 -36.88 22.35 -25.10
N ARG A 13 -37.17 21.11 -25.53
CA ARG A 13 -36.47 20.47 -26.66
C ARG A 13 -36.60 21.28 -27.95
N TYR A 14 -37.80 21.75 -28.28
CA TYR A 14 -38.05 22.54 -29.49
C TYR A 14 -37.36 23.90 -29.43
N PHE A 15 -37.43 24.60 -28.30
CA PHE A 15 -36.73 25.86 -28.08
C PHE A 15 -35.21 25.69 -28.15
N LEU A 16 -34.66 24.66 -27.51
CA LEU A 16 -33.23 24.34 -27.52
C LEU A 16 -32.76 23.98 -28.94
N ALA A 17 -33.52 23.16 -29.68
CA ALA A 17 -33.20 22.79 -31.06
C ALA A 17 -33.23 24.01 -32.00
N LYS A 18 -34.22 24.90 -31.86
CA LYS A 18 -34.31 26.13 -32.65
C LYS A 18 -33.17 27.10 -32.33
N TRP A 19 -32.83 27.26 -31.04
CA TRP A 19 -31.71 28.09 -30.58
C TRP A 19 -30.36 27.54 -31.07
N LEU A 20 -30.15 26.23 -30.94
CA LEU A 20 -28.95 25.54 -31.46
C LEU A 20 -28.82 25.68 -32.97
N ASN A 21 -29.93 25.66 -33.72
CA ASN A 21 -29.89 25.87 -35.17
C ASN A 21 -29.54 27.33 -35.53
N GLN A 22 -30.05 28.31 -34.78
CA GLN A 22 -29.74 29.73 -34.95
C GLN A 22 -28.29 30.08 -34.58
N HIS A 23 -27.66 29.32 -33.67
CA HIS A 23 -26.29 29.55 -33.21
C HIS A 23 -25.34 28.40 -33.57
N ARG A 24 -25.71 27.58 -34.56
CA ARG A 24 -25.03 26.34 -34.93
C ARG A 24 -23.52 26.50 -35.06
N VAL A 25 -23.06 27.52 -35.78
CA VAL A 25 -21.62 27.76 -36.00
C VAL A 25 -20.89 28.10 -34.70
N ASP A 26 -21.47 28.99 -33.88
CA ASP A 26 -20.85 29.43 -32.62
C ASP A 26 -20.84 28.25 -31.62
N THR A 27 -21.91 27.46 -31.56
CA THR A 27 -21.97 26.22 -30.76
C THR A 27 -20.97 25.17 -31.24
N SER A 28 -20.83 24.96 -32.56
CA SER A 28 -19.85 24.02 -33.10
C SER A 28 -18.42 24.42 -32.76
N ILE A 29 -18.06 25.71 -32.89
CA ILE A 29 -16.72 26.19 -32.54
C ILE A 29 -16.45 25.99 -31.04
N ALA A 30 -17.39 26.39 -30.18
CA ALA A 30 -17.26 26.23 -28.74
C ALA A 30 -17.10 24.74 -28.34
N LEU A 31 -17.88 23.85 -28.95
CA LEU A 31 -17.80 22.40 -28.72
C LEU A 31 -16.47 21.81 -29.22
N ILE A 32 -15.99 22.21 -30.39
CA ILE A 32 -14.70 21.75 -30.92
C ILE A 32 -13.56 22.20 -30.00
N LEU A 33 -13.57 23.46 -29.55
CA LEU A 33 -12.59 23.97 -28.59
C LEU A 33 -12.67 23.21 -27.26
N ALA A 34 -13.88 23.02 -26.72
CA ALA A 34 -14.09 22.32 -25.45
C ALA A 34 -13.62 20.86 -25.52
N LEU A 35 -14.05 20.12 -26.55
CA LEU A 35 -13.69 18.72 -26.72
C LEU A 35 -12.19 18.56 -26.98
N GLY A 36 -11.63 19.38 -27.88
CA GLY A 36 -10.20 19.36 -28.19
C GLY A 36 -9.34 19.65 -26.96
N PHE A 37 -9.72 20.66 -26.17
CA PHE A 37 -9.01 21.01 -24.94
C PHE A 37 -9.16 19.92 -23.87
N THR A 38 -10.36 19.37 -23.65
CA THR A 38 -10.56 18.23 -22.74
C THR A 38 -9.67 17.05 -23.12
N VAL A 39 -9.60 16.69 -24.40
CA VAL A 39 -8.72 15.59 -24.86
C VAL A 39 -7.25 15.91 -24.61
N VAL A 40 -6.77 17.09 -25.01
CA VAL A 40 -5.36 17.49 -24.83
C VAL A 40 -4.98 17.53 -23.35
N THR A 41 -5.84 18.09 -22.51
CA THR A 41 -5.64 18.17 -21.06
C THR A 41 -5.65 16.79 -20.41
N TYR A 42 -6.60 15.92 -20.76
CA TYR A 42 -6.66 14.57 -20.23
C TYR A 42 -5.40 13.78 -20.61
N LEU A 43 -4.97 13.81 -21.88
CA LEU A 43 -3.74 13.15 -22.32
C LEU A 43 -2.49 13.74 -21.65
N SER A 44 -2.49 15.04 -21.34
CA SER A 44 -1.39 15.69 -20.63
C SER A 44 -1.36 15.32 -19.14
N ALA A 45 -2.52 15.20 -18.51
CA ALA A 45 -2.66 14.74 -17.13
C ALA A 45 -2.12 13.30 -16.95
N GLN A 46 -2.25 12.45 -17.98
CA GLN A 46 -1.67 11.10 -17.95
C GLN A 46 -0.14 11.08 -17.86
N LYS A 47 0.55 12.16 -18.27
CA LYS A 47 2.01 12.29 -18.16
C LYS A 47 2.49 12.61 -16.75
N ILE A 48 1.59 13.00 -15.84
CA ILE A 48 1.96 13.32 -14.46
C ILE A 48 2.03 12.00 -13.67
N PRO A 49 3.11 11.74 -12.92
CA PRO A 49 3.18 10.56 -12.06
C PRO A 49 2.01 10.56 -11.06
N PRO A 50 1.22 9.46 -10.94
CA PRO A 50 0.13 9.37 -9.97
C PRO A 50 0.52 9.73 -8.52
N PRO A 51 1.73 9.40 -8.02
CA PRO A 51 2.15 9.82 -6.68
C PRO A 51 2.09 11.33 -6.42
N ILE A 52 2.26 12.21 -7.42
CA ILE A 52 2.06 13.66 -7.25
C ILE A 52 0.62 13.98 -6.77
N LEU A 53 -0.35 13.14 -7.15
CA LEU A 53 -1.76 13.31 -6.80
C LEU A 53 -2.15 12.55 -5.53
N THR A 54 -1.45 11.48 -5.18
CA THR A 54 -1.91 10.52 -4.15
C THR A 54 -0.99 10.41 -2.94
N ASP A 55 0.30 10.74 -3.09
CA ASP A 55 1.29 10.64 -2.02
C ASP A 55 1.32 11.93 -1.22
N PHE A 56 1.00 11.86 0.07
CA PHE A 56 1.02 13.02 0.96
C PHE A 56 2.42 13.63 1.10
N TYR A 57 3.50 12.88 0.89
CA TYR A 57 4.85 13.43 0.88
C TYR A 57 5.17 14.21 -0.41
N ALA A 58 4.36 14.08 -1.46
CA ALA A 58 4.46 14.89 -2.67
C ALA A 58 3.73 16.26 -2.54
N GLN A 59 3.28 16.61 -1.34
CA GLN A 59 2.71 17.93 -1.05
C GLN A 59 3.70 19.04 -1.46
N ASP A 60 3.18 20.16 -1.98
CA ASP A 60 3.93 21.35 -2.37
C ASP A 60 4.85 21.18 -3.60
N VAL A 61 4.99 19.96 -4.13
CA VAL A 61 5.87 19.67 -5.28
C VAL A 61 5.41 20.47 -6.49
N TRP A 62 4.11 20.44 -6.83
CA TRP A 62 3.60 21.11 -8.01
C TRP A 62 3.39 22.61 -7.76
N PHE A 63 4.48 23.38 -7.81
CA PHE A 63 4.50 24.85 -7.61
C PHE A 63 3.84 25.28 -6.29
N GLY A 64 4.14 24.59 -5.19
CA GLY A 64 3.62 24.92 -3.86
C GLY A 64 2.15 24.54 -3.64
N SER A 65 1.57 23.70 -4.51
CA SER A 65 0.19 23.27 -4.37
C SER A 65 0.00 22.00 -3.54
N ASP A 66 -1.16 21.93 -2.91
CA ASP A 66 -1.56 20.94 -1.93
C ASP A 66 -2.32 19.75 -2.57
N ILE A 67 -1.87 19.30 -3.75
CA ILE A 67 -2.64 18.38 -4.61
C ILE A 67 -3.10 17.10 -3.88
N PRO A 68 -2.24 16.37 -3.13
CA PRO A 68 -2.66 15.16 -2.42
C PRO A 68 -3.86 15.38 -1.49
N THR A 69 -3.86 16.48 -0.75
CA THR A 69 -4.98 16.86 0.12
C THR A 69 -6.25 17.16 -0.67
N VAL A 70 -6.14 17.87 -1.80
CA VAL A 70 -7.31 18.16 -2.65
C VAL A 70 -7.88 16.89 -3.26
N PHE A 71 -7.00 16.04 -3.80
CA PHE A 71 -7.39 14.76 -4.35
C PHE A 71 -8.13 13.93 -3.31
N GLY A 72 -7.61 13.84 -2.08
CA GLY A 72 -8.30 13.19 -0.95
C GLY A 72 -9.70 13.78 -0.69
N ASN A 73 -9.82 15.10 -0.64
CA ASN A 73 -11.09 15.80 -0.37
C ASN A 73 -12.16 15.60 -1.45
N ILE A 74 -11.79 15.26 -2.69
CA ILE A 74 -12.74 15.01 -3.80
C ILE A 74 -12.89 13.53 -4.14
N THR A 75 -12.20 12.62 -3.44
CA THR A 75 -12.26 11.16 -3.70
C THR A 75 -12.57 10.31 -2.47
N SER A 76 -12.45 10.84 -1.25
CA SER A 76 -12.67 10.12 0.00
C SER A 76 -13.55 10.90 0.97
N THR A 77 -14.41 10.20 1.73
CA THR A 77 -15.21 10.79 2.81
C THR A 77 -14.47 10.87 4.15
N GLN A 78 -13.25 10.32 4.22
CA GLN A 78 -12.41 10.24 5.42
C GLN A 78 -11.13 11.10 5.33
N SER A 79 -11.08 12.03 4.37
CA SER A 79 -9.92 12.92 4.19
C SER A 79 -9.84 14.03 5.24
N ASP A 80 -8.75 14.81 5.23
CA ASP A 80 -8.63 16.03 6.02
C ASP A 80 -9.35 17.20 5.34
N PHE A 81 -10.53 17.50 5.87
CA PHE A 81 -11.40 18.58 5.42
C PHE A 81 -11.07 19.95 6.05
N GLY A 82 -9.89 20.14 6.64
CA GLY A 82 -9.44 21.42 7.19
C GLY A 82 -9.46 22.57 6.18
N ARG A 83 -9.34 22.27 4.87
CA ARG A 83 -9.44 23.25 3.77
C ARG A 83 -10.87 23.73 3.48
N ASN A 84 -11.91 23.07 3.99
CA ASN A 84 -13.31 23.42 3.73
C ASN A 84 -13.71 24.81 4.27
N ASN A 85 -12.94 25.35 5.24
CA ASN A 85 -13.11 26.72 5.69
C ASN A 85 -12.88 27.77 4.59
N LYS A 86 -12.07 27.42 3.57
CA LYS A 86 -11.68 28.29 2.44
C LYS A 86 -12.41 27.93 1.14
N HIS A 87 -12.84 26.67 1.04
CA HIS A 87 -13.53 26.08 -0.12
C HIS A 87 -14.87 25.46 0.31
N PRO A 88 -15.89 26.28 0.63
CA PRO A 88 -17.05 25.88 1.42
C PRO A 88 -17.81 24.66 0.91
N LEU A 89 -18.00 24.52 -0.41
CA LEU A 89 -18.75 23.41 -1.02
C LEU A 89 -17.96 22.64 -2.07
N PHE A 90 -16.64 22.82 -2.14
CA PHE A 90 -15.80 22.22 -3.18
C PHE A 90 -15.85 20.68 -3.17
N PRO A 91 -15.72 19.98 -2.02
CA PRO A 91 -15.93 18.53 -1.96
C PRO A 91 -17.33 18.11 -2.37
N LEU A 92 -18.38 18.81 -1.89
CA LEU A 92 -19.77 18.48 -2.19
C LEU A 92 -20.08 18.56 -3.69
N LEU A 93 -19.43 19.48 -4.41
CA LEU A 93 -19.63 19.65 -5.85
C LEU A 93 -18.89 18.61 -6.70
N LEU A 94 -17.65 18.26 -6.36
CA LEU A 94 -16.82 17.39 -7.21
C LEU A 94 -16.86 15.92 -6.84
N PHE A 95 -16.93 15.57 -5.55
CA PHE A 95 -16.92 14.17 -5.10
C PHE A 95 -18.02 13.32 -5.75
N PRO A 96 -19.30 13.75 -5.81
CA PRO A 96 -20.35 12.95 -6.43
C PRO A 96 -20.12 12.70 -7.93
N ILE A 97 -19.53 13.68 -8.62
CA ILE A 97 -19.24 13.59 -10.06
C ILE A 97 -18.12 12.58 -10.30
N ILE A 98 -17.03 12.66 -9.52
CA ILE A 98 -15.90 11.73 -9.63
C ILE A 98 -16.32 10.31 -9.27
N PHE A 99 -17.03 10.14 -8.16
CA PHE A 99 -17.53 8.83 -7.73
C PHE A 99 -18.50 8.22 -8.77
N GLY A 100 -19.45 9.02 -9.25
CA GLY A 100 -20.44 8.58 -10.24
C GLY A 100 -19.80 8.18 -11.58
N LEU A 101 -18.89 8.99 -12.12
CA LEU A 101 -18.16 8.65 -13.34
C LEU A 101 -17.22 7.45 -13.16
N GLY A 102 -16.54 7.35 -12.01
CA GLY A 102 -15.70 6.21 -11.67
C GLY A 102 -16.48 4.90 -11.68
N LYS A 103 -17.69 4.90 -11.12
CA LYS A 103 -18.58 3.72 -11.14
C LYS A 103 -19.16 3.43 -12.53
N LEU A 104 -19.59 4.46 -13.27
CA LEU A 104 -20.23 4.29 -14.58
C LEU A 104 -19.25 3.82 -15.65
N LEU A 105 -18.00 4.30 -15.63
CA LEU A 105 -16.98 4.03 -16.63
C LEU A 105 -15.92 3.01 -16.17
N HIS A 106 -16.09 2.42 -14.98
CA HIS A 106 -15.12 1.51 -14.35
C HIS A 106 -13.69 2.09 -14.28
N LEU A 107 -13.59 3.39 -13.97
CA LEU A 107 -12.32 4.08 -13.85
C LEU A 107 -11.80 4.03 -12.40
N ASP A 108 -10.49 3.92 -12.24
CA ASP A 108 -9.84 4.17 -10.96
C ASP A 108 -10.00 5.66 -10.55
N LEU A 109 -9.83 5.95 -9.26
CA LEU A 109 -10.05 7.29 -8.71
C LEU A 109 -9.15 8.37 -9.34
N VAL A 110 -7.91 8.03 -9.72
CA VAL A 110 -6.98 8.98 -10.35
C VAL A 110 -7.46 9.30 -11.76
N SER A 111 -7.81 8.29 -12.55
CA SER A 111 -8.35 8.48 -13.89
C SER A 111 -9.67 9.26 -13.89
N ALA A 112 -10.56 8.97 -12.94
CA ALA A 112 -11.82 9.70 -12.78
C ALA A 112 -11.59 11.18 -12.42
N ALA A 113 -10.68 11.48 -11.47
CA ALA A 113 -10.33 12.85 -11.11
C ALA A 113 -9.68 13.62 -12.28
N ARG A 114 -8.80 12.97 -13.06
CA ARG A 114 -8.20 13.54 -14.28
C ARG A 114 -9.27 13.88 -15.31
N LEU A 115 -10.22 12.99 -15.55
CA LEU A 115 -11.32 13.22 -16.48
C LEU A 115 -12.18 14.41 -16.06
N VAL A 116 -12.60 14.47 -14.79
CA VAL A 116 -13.39 15.59 -14.28
C VAL A 116 -12.63 16.91 -14.40
N THR A 117 -11.34 16.94 -14.06
CA THR A 117 -10.50 18.14 -14.21
C THR A 117 -10.41 18.58 -15.69
N ALA A 118 -10.25 17.64 -16.61
CA ALA A 118 -10.23 17.92 -18.04
C ALA A 118 -11.58 18.40 -18.60
N LEU A 119 -12.70 17.90 -18.06
CA LEU A 119 -14.04 18.39 -18.40
C LEU A 119 -14.25 19.82 -17.91
N VAL A 120 -13.80 20.14 -16.68
CA VAL A 120 -13.79 21.53 -16.18
C VAL A 120 -12.98 22.43 -17.10
N GLY A 121 -11.82 21.98 -17.60
CA GLY A 121 -11.04 22.67 -18.62
C GLY A 121 -11.81 22.90 -19.94
N GLY A 122 -12.54 21.89 -20.42
CA GLY A 122 -13.38 22.00 -21.62
C GLY A 122 -14.48 23.05 -21.48
N VAL A 123 -15.18 23.05 -20.33
CA VAL A 123 -16.19 24.07 -20.01
C VAL A 123 -15.54 25.45 -19.89
N TRP A 124 -14.33 25.54 -19.33
CA TRP A 124 -13.58 26.79 -19.20
C TRP A 124 -13.22 27.40 -20.55
N ILE A 125 -12.63 26.64 -21.49
CA ILE A 125 -12.28 27.19 -22.81
C ILE A 125 -13.52 27.52 -23.64
N GLY A 126 -14.60 26.74 -23.50
CA GLY A 126 -15.90 27.07 -24.10
C GLY A 126 -16.47 28.39 -23.55
N SER A 127 -16.32 28.62 -22.25
CA SER A 127 -16.75 29.87 -21.59
C SER A 127 -15.90 31.07 -22.03
N LEU A 128 -14.60 30.89 -22.27
CA LEU A 128 -13.74 31.93 -22.86
C LEU A 128 -14.22 32.31 -24.26
N TYR A 129 -14.54 31.30 -25.08
CA TYR A 129 -15.09 31.55 -26.41
C TYR A 129 -16.38 32.34 -26.34
N VAL A 130 -17.30 31.95 -25.46
CA VAL A 130 -18.57 32.68 -25.25
C VAL A 130 -18.28 34.13 -24.83
N LEU A 131 -17.36 34.36 -23.89
CA LEU A 131 -16.99 35.71 -23.44
C LEU A 131 -16.50 36.58 -24.61
N PHE A 132 -15.53 36.09 -25.38
CA PHE A 132 -14.97 36.87 -26.50
C PHE A 132 -15.93 37.00 -27.66
N ARG A 133 -16.83 36.03 -27.85
CA ARG A 133 -17.88 36.09 -28.87
C ARG A 133 -18.91 37.18 -28.58
N GLN A 134 -19.12 37.57 -27.31
CA GLN A 134 -19.91 38.75 -26.95
C GLN A 134 -19.19 40.07 -27.30
N MET A 135 -17.86 40.07 -27.38
CA MET A 135 -17.07 41.27 -27.67
C MET A 135 -16.86 41.47 -29.18
N ARG A 136 -16.59 40.40 -29.94
CA ARG A 136 -16.11 40.48 -31.34
C ARG A 136 -16.54 39.28 -32.21
N PRO A 137 -16.27 39.32 -33.54
CA PRO A 137 -16.55 38.23 -34.46
C PRO A 137 -15.82 36.92 -34.12
N ARG A 138 -16.24 35.84 -34.78
CA ARG A 138 -15.81 34.46 -34.51
C ARG A 138 -14.30 34.27 -34.52
N LEU A 139 -13.59 34.89 -35.46
CA LEU A 139 -12.14 34.74 -35.60
C LEU A 139 -11.41 35.22 -34.34
N ASP A 140 -11.72 36.43 -33.88
CA ASP A 140 -11.17 37.05 -32.69
C ASP A 140 -11.46 36.17 -31.47
N ALA A 141 -12.72 35.72 -31.32
CA ALA A 141 -13.12 34.85 -30.22
C ALA A 141 -12.36 33.52 -30.20
N THR A 142 -12.17 32.89 -31.35
CA THR A 142 -11.40 31.65 -31.47
C THR A 142 -9.93 31.85 -31.11
N ILE A 143 -9.27 32.87 -31.67
CA ILE A 143 -7.83 33.12 -31.44
C ILE A 143 -7.55 33.42 -29.96
N PHE A 144 -8.33 34.29 -29.31
CA PHE A 144 -8.12 34.59 -27.89
C PHE A 144 -8.50 33.41 -26.97
N SER A 145 -9.44 32.56 -27.36
CA SER A 145 -9.73 31.32 -26.63
C SER A 145 -8.58 30.32 -26.74
N LEU A 146 -8.00 30.17 -27.94
CA LEU A 146 -6.80 29.36 -28.14
C LEU A 146 -5.62 29.91 -27.34
N LEU A 147 -5.44 31.24 -27.30
CA LEU A 147 -4.41 31.89 -26.48
C LEU A 147 -4.59 31.56 -24.99
N GLY A 148 -5.83 31.60 -24.49
CA GLY A 148 -6.15 31.14 -23.14
C GLY A 148 -5.80 29.67 -22.93
N GLY A 149 -6.14 28.80 -23.89
CA GLY A 149 -5.85 27.37 -23.84
C GLY A 149 -4.35 27.02 -23.87
N VAL A 150 -3.53 27.79 -24.58
CA VAL A 150 -2.06 27.57 -24.63
C VAL A 150 -1.27 28.32 -23.56
N SER A 151 -1.94 29.14 -22.74
CA SER A 151 -1.30 29.85 -21.63
C SER A 151 -0.60 28.88 -20.67
N ALA A 152 0.47 29.36 -20.04
CA ALA A 152 1.21 28.56 -19.05
C ALA A 152 0.30 28.13 -17.90
N ALA A 153 -0.60 28.99 -17.42
CA ALA A 153 -1.57 28.61 -16.40
C ALA A 153 -2.44 27.42 -16.85
N ALA A 154 -3.02 27.49 -18.06
CA ALA A 154 -3.90 26.44 -18.55
C ALA A 154 -3.16 25.10 -18.76
N CYS A 155 -1.95 25.14 -19.31
CA CYS A 155 -1.12 23.94 -19.56
C CYS A 155 -0.73 23.19 -18.28
N PHE A 156 -0.55 23.89 -17.15
CA PHE A 156 -0.02 23.30 -15.91
C PHE A 156 -1.08 23.06 -14.82
N TRP A 157 -2.25 23.72 -14.86
CA TRP A 157 -3.27 23.58 -13.79
C TRP A 157 -4.48 22.76 -14.18
N PHE A 158 -4.87 22.68 -15.46
CA PHE A 158 -5.98 21.79 -15.86
C PHE A 158 -5.60 20.30 -15.91
N VAL A 159 -4.32 19.98 -15.70
CA VAL A 159 -3.77 18.62 -15.71
C VAL A 159 -3.68 17.98 -14.33
N VAL A 160 -3.91 18.75 -13.26
CA VAL A 160 -3.89 18.30 -11.86
C VAL A 160 -5.20 18.65 -11.15
N PRO A 161 -5.71 17.78 -10.27
CA PRO A 161 -6.93 18.04 -9.50
C PRO A 161 -6.65 19.08 -8.40
N GLU A 162 -6.95 20.34 -8.67
CA GLU A 162 -6.79 21.44 -7.73
C GLU A 162 -7.99 22.41 -7.80
N SER A 163 -8.24 23.11 -6.70
CA SER A 163 -9.35 24.07 -6.56
C SER A 163 -9.27 25.25 -7.54
N PHE A 164 -8.06 25.65 -7.97
CA PHE A 164 -7.85 26.79 -8.87
C PHE A 164 -8.53 26.62 -10.24
N SER A 165 -8.62 25.40 -10.78
CA SER A 165 -9.30 25.09 -12.04
C SER A 165 -10.78 25.45 -12.00
N SER A 166 -11.47 25.03 -10.94
CA SER A 166 -12.88 25.40 -10.71
C SER A 166 -13.02 26.86 -10.30
N GLY A 167 -12.04 27.40 -9.56
CA GLY A 167 -12.01 28.80 -9.13
C GLY A 167 -11.95 29.75 -10.33
N SER A 168 -11.07 29.49 -11.28
CA SER A 168 -10.94 30.21 -12.55
C SER A 168 -12.22 30.16 -13.37
N LEU A 169 -12.82 28.98 -13.51
CA LEU A 169 -14.11 28.82 -14.19
C LEU A 169 -15.21 29.66 -13.53
N SER A 170 -15.27 29.68 -12.20
CA SER A 170 -16.29 30.46 -11.48
C SER A 170 -16.21 31.97 -11.76
N MET A 171 -14.98 32.51 -11.83
CA MET A 171 -14.77 33.93 -12.16
C MET A 171 -15.08 34.22 -13.63
N LEU A 172 -14.66 33.33 -14.52
CA LEU A 172 -14.94 33.45 -15.95
C LEU A 172 -16.46 33.47 -16.23
N LEU A 173 -17.24 32.61 -15.55
CA LEU A 173 -18.70 32.61 -15.66
C LEU A 173 -19.32 33.94 -15.18
N GLY A 174 -18.73 34.59 -14.17
CA GLY A 174 -19.12 35.93 -13.75
C GLY A 174 -18.90 36.99 -14.83
N LEU A 175 -17.75 36.94 -15.53
CA LEU A 175 -17.49 37.82 -16.67
C LEU A 175 -18.42 37.55 -17.85
N VAL A 176 -18.66 36.27 -18.17
CA VAL A 176 -19.62 35.85 -19.22
C VAL A 176 -21.02 36.39 -18.90
N LEU A 177 -21.47 36.23 -17.65
CA LEU A 177 -22.78 36.71 -17.20
C LEU A 177 -22.93 38.22 -17.42
N VAL A 178 -21.92 39.00 -17.05
CA VAL A 178 -21.93 40.47 -17.21
C VAL A 178 -21.86 40.86 -18.69
N ALA A 179 -21.09 40.14 -19.51
CA ALA A 179 -21.01 40.39 -20.94
C ALA A 179 -22.35 40.12 -21.65
N VAL A 180 -23.00 38.98 -21.36
CA VAL A 180 -24.31 38.63 -21.90
C VAL A 180 -25.39 39.61 -21.43
N ALA A 181 -25.36 40.03 -20.16
CA ALA A 181 -26.32 40.96 -19.57
C ALA A 181 -26.28 42.39 -20.17
N GLN A 182 -25.28 42.70 -21.00
CA GLN A 182 -25.25 43.95 -21.77
C GLN A 182 -26.14 43.91 -23.01
N HIS A 183 -26.34 42.72 -23.57
CA HIS A 183 -27.07 42.53 -24.83
C HIS A 183 -28.47 41.95 -24.59
N GLN A 184 -28.68 41.25 -23.47
CA GLN A 184 -29.94 40.59 -23.16
C GLN A 184 -30.30 40.75 -21.67
N LYS A 185 -31.61 40.75 -21.35
CA LYS A 185 -32.07 40.76 -19.96
C LYS A 185 -31.87 39.37 -19.35
N VAL A 186 -30.96 39.27 -18.37
CA VAL A 186 -30.70 38.01 -17.65
C VAL A 186 -31.45 37.99 -16.32
N SER A 187 -32.08 36.85 -16.02
CA SER A 187 -32.82 36.65 -14.77
C SER A 187 -31.91 36.74 -13.52
N PRO A 188 -32.38 37.32 -12.40
CA PRO A 188 -31.65 37.35 -11.12
C PRO A 188 -31.20 35.97 -10.62
N VAL A 189 -31.90 34.89 -10.99
CA VAL A 189 -31.55 33.52 -10.59
C VAL A 189 -30.14 33.14 -11.06
N TRP A 190 -29.72 33.59 -12.25
CA TRP A 190 -28.37 33.31 -12.76
C TRP A 190 -27.28 34.05 -11.97
N TYR A 191 -27.58 35.24 -11.44
CA TYR A 191 -26.67 35.97 -10.57
C TYR A 191 -26.51 35.27 -9.21
N VAL A 192 -27.60 34.71 -8.66
CA VAL A 192 -27.54 33.85 -7.47
C VAL A 192 -26.71 32.60 -7.76
N ALA A 193 -26.97 31.91 -8.88
CA ALA A 193 -26.27 30.66 -9.21
C ALA A 193 -24.75 30.87 -9.42
N VAL A 194 -24.34 31.89 -10.19
CA VAL A 194 -22.93 32.19 -10.43
C VAL A 194 -22.25 32.69 -9.14
N SER A 195 -22.92 33.52 -8.34
CA SER A 195 -22.38 33.96 -7.05
C SER A 195 -22.24 32.80 -6.07
N ALA A 196 -23.21 31.89 -6.02
CA ALA A 196 -23.18 30.69 -5.19
C ALA A 196 -22.03 29.78 -5.60
N PHE A 197 -21.88 29.49 -6.89
CA PHE A 197 -20.77 28.68 -7.40
C PHE A 197 -19.41 29.33 -7.10
N SER A 198 -19.29 30.65 -7.25
CA SER A 198 -18.03 31.36 -6.98
C SER A 198 -17.60 31.28 -5.51
N VAL A 199 -18.49 31.60 -4.57
CA VAL A 199 -18.18 31.50 -3.12
C VAL A 199 -17.99 30.05 -2.66
N SER A 200 -18.62 29.09 -3.34
CA SER A 200 -18.51 27.65 -3.04
C SER A 200 -17.12 27.10 -3.28
N ILE A 201 -16.45 27.57 -4.34
CA ILE A 201 -15.12 27.10 -4.69
C ILE A 201 -14.05 27.84 -3.89
N THR A 202 -14.10 29.17 -3.82
CA THR A 202 -13.18 30.00 -3.02
C THR A 202 -13.89 31.25 -2.53
N ILE A 203 -13.85 31.50 -1.22
CA ILE A 203 -14.53 32.66 -0.62
C ILE A 203 -14.06 33.98 -1.25
N THR A 204 -12.76 34.11 -1.54
CA THR A 204 -12.18 35.31 -2.14
C THR A 204 -12.67 35.57 -3.56
N ASN A 205 -12.89 34.53 -4.37
CA ASN A 205 -13.37 34.70 -5.75
C ASN A 205 -14.82 35.17 -5.82
N TRP A 206 -15.59 35.07 -4.72
CA TRP A 206 -16.94 35.62 -4.62
C TRP A 206 -17.02 37.11 -5.00
N MET A 207 -15.90 37.83 -4.93
CA MET A 207 -15.80 39.21 -5.43
C MET A 207 -16.35 39.37 -6.85
N VAL A 208 -16.15 38.41 -7.76
CA VAL A 208 -16.64 38.53 -9.14
C VAL A 208 -18.16 38.42 -9.19
N GLY A 209 -18.75 37.51 -8.42
CA GLY A 209 -20.20 37.38 -8.29
C GLY A 209 -20.84 38.64 -7.67
N LEU A 210 -20.21 39.20 -6.64
CA LEU A 210 -20.62 40.46 -6.02
C LEU A 210 -20.54 41.61 -7.03
N LEU A 211 -19.38 41.83 -7.64
CA LEU A 211 -19.18 42.90 -8.63
C LEU A 211 -20.16 42.78 -9.80
N ALA A 212 -20.33 41.58 -10.36
CA ALA A 212 -21.30 41.33 -11.43
C ALA A 212 -22.73 41.72 -11.02
N THR A 213 -23.10 41.41 -9.78
CA THR A 213 -24.43 41.70 -9.21
C THR A 213 -24.63 43.20 -8.95
N PHE A 214 -23.68 43.85 -8.27
CA PHE A 214 -23.76 45.28 -7.92
C PHE A 214 -23.66 46.21 -9.14
N VAL A 215 -22.96 45.79 -10.20
CA VAL A 215 -22.91 46.54 -11.47
C VAL A 215 -24.18 46.34 -12.31
N SER A 216 -24.90 45.23 -12.10
CA SER A 216 -26.08 44.88 -12.90
C SER A 216 -27.41 45.32 -12.27
N PHE A 217 -27.46 45.54 -10.96
CA PHE A 217 -28.68 45.87 -10.23
C PHE A 217 -28.51 47.08 -9.29
N ARG A 218 -29.64 47.70 -8.93
CA ARG A 218 -29.68 48.69 -7.84
C ARG A 218 -29.33 48.04 -6.51
N TRP A 219 -28.71 48.81 -5.61
CA TRP A 219 -28.14 48.33 -4.34
C TRP A 219 -29.08 47.42 -3.52
N LYS A 220 -30.37 47.76 -3.37
CA LYS A 220 -31.35 46.91 -2.62
C LYS A 220 -31.49 45.51 -3.22
N LYS A 221 -31.60 45.42 -4.54
CA LYS A 221 -31.76 44.14 -5.25
C LYS A 221 -30.45 43.36 -5.30
N ALA A 222 -29.32 44.06 -5.38
CA ALA A 222 -28.01 43.44 -5.25
C ALA A 222 -27.82 42.81 -3.87
N LEU A 223 -28.16 43.53 -2.79
CA LEU A 223 -28.14 42.98 -1.42
C LEU A 223 -29.06 41.76 -1.27
N GLN A 224 -30.26 41.80 -1.87
CA GLN A 224 -31.16 40.64 -1.86
C GLN A 224 -30.53 39.41 -2.54
N ILE A 225 -29.96 39.57 -3.73
CA ILE A 225 -29.29 38.48 -4.48
C ILE A 225 -28.12 37.91 -3.65
N THR A 226 -27.31 38.79 -3.06
CA THR A 226 -26.19 38.40 -2.20
C THR A 226 -26.67 37.67 -0.94
N GLY A 227 -27.71 38.15 -0.28
CA GLY A 227 -28.30 37.52 0.91
C GLY A 227 -28.87 36.12 0.61
N VAL A 228 -29.61 35.98 -0.49
CA VAL A 228 -30.13 34.67 -0.95
C VAL A 228 -28.98 33.71 -1.26
N THR A 229 -27.93 34.20 -1.94
CA THR A 229 -26.73 33.41 -2.25
C THR A 229 -26.08 32.89 -0.96
N PHE A 230 -25.88 33.77 0.02
CA PHE A 230 -25.28 33.42 1.30
C PHE A 230 -26.10 32.33 2.04
N LEU A 231 -27.43 32.46 2.07
CA LEU A 231 -28.31 31.49 2.71
C LEU A 231 -28.24 30.11 2.03
N ILE A 232 -28.25 30.06 0.69
CA ILE A 232 -28.15 28.81 -0.07
C ILE A 232 -26.83 28.10 0.23
N VAL A 233 -25.72 28.83 0.21
CA VAL A 233 -24.38 28.24 0.42
C VAL A 233 -24.22 27.74 1.86
N ASN A 234 -24.71 28.49 2.85
CA ASN A 234 -24.71 28.03 4.25
C ASN A 234 -25.57 26.77 4.44
N PHE A 235 -26.75 26.72 3.83
CA PHE A 235 -27.61 25.55 3.90
C PHE A 235 -26.94 24.30 3.29
N LEU A 236 -26.36 24.43 2.09
CA LEU A 236 -25.63 23.34 1.46
C LEU A 236 -24.38 22.93 2.26
N TRP A 237 -23.75 23.85 2.97
CA TRP A 237 -22.61 23.55 3.82
C TRP A 237 -23.02 22.71 5.04
N ILE A 238 -24.20 22.97 5.63
CA ILE A 238 -24.76 22.13 6.69
C ILE A 238 -24.93 20.68 6.18
N ILE A 239 -25.43 20.50 4.96
CA ILE A 239 -25.55 19.19 4.30
C ILE A 239 -24.16 18.57 4.07
N GLN A 240 -23.17 19.35 3.62
CA GLN A 240 -21.81 18.86 3.43
C GLN A 240 -21.25 18.28 4.73
N ARG A 241 -21.49 18.95 5.88
CA ARG A 241 -20.99 18.52 7.19
C ARG A 241 -21.59 17.19 7.66
N THR A 242 -22.78 16.82 7.19
CA THR A 242 -23.36 15.49 7.50
C THR A 242 -22.69 14.37 6.69
N ILE A 243 -22.16 14.68 5.50
CA ILE A 243 -21.50 13.71 4.61
C ILE A 243 -20.01 13.57 4.93
N PHE A 244 -19.33 14.69 5.15
CA PHE A 244 -17.88 14.78 5.37
C PHE A 244 -17.58 15.20 6.81
N ARG A 245 -17.34 14.22 7.68
CA ARG A 245 -16.98 14.43 9.10
C ARG A 245 -15.69 15.27 9.16
N ASN A 246 -15.58 16.18 10.13
CA ASN A 246 -14.48 17.16 10.28
C ASN A 246 -14.44 18.33 9.27
N SER A 247 -15.52 18.57 8.51
CA SER A 247 -15.66 19.82 7.74
C SER A 247 -15.68 21.05 8.67
N GLY A 248 -14.72 21.95 8.52
CA GLY A 248 -14.69 23.19 9.29
C GLY A 248 -15.80 24.20 8.92
N TYR A 249 -15.99 25.21 9.78
CA TYR A 249 -16.98 26.27 9.60
C TYR A 249 -16.46 27.41 8.69
N PRO A 250 -17.03 27.60 7.48
CA PRO A 250 -16.70 28.70 6.60
C PRO A 250 -17.10 30.01 7.28
N PHE A 251 -16.32 31.08 7.07
CA PHE A 251 -16.58 32.40 7.67
C PHE A 251 -16.35 32.51 9.20
N SER A 252 -15.72 31.54 9.87
CA SER A 252 -15.31 31.72 11.28
C SER A 252 -14.10 32.65 11.42
N LEU A 253 -14.05 33.47 12.48
CA LEU A 253 -12.87 34.32 12.78
C LEU A 253 -11.56 33.51 12.88
N LYS A 254 -11.61 32.27 13.42
CA LYS A 254 -10.46 31.37 13.49
C LYS A 254 -9.89 30.99 12.10
N THR A 255 -10.72 30.97 11.06
CA THR A 255 -10.29 30.74 9.67
C THR A 255 -9.32 31.80 9.21
N PHE A 256 -9.57 33.07 9.56
CA PHE A 256 -8.74 34.21 9.19
C PHE A 256 -7.50 34.37 10.09
N ILE A 257 -7.57 33.93 11.36
CA ILE A 257 -6.44 34.01 12.31
C ILE A 257 -5.37 32.95 12.01
N GLY A 258 -5.75 31.74 11.58
CA GLY A 258 -4.82 30.67 11.19
C GLY A 258 -3.97 30.98 9.94
N GLU A 259 -4.28 32.07 9.23
CA GLU A 259 -3.58 32.52 8.02
C GLU A 259 -2.35 33.40 8.28
N LYS A 260 -2.11 33.84 9.53
CA LYS A 260 -0.92 34.63 9.89
C LYS A 260 0.40 33.98 9.46
N LYS A 261 0.46 32.64 9.39
CA LYS A 261 1.66 31.89 8.97
C LYS A 261 1.98 32.01 7.47
N PHE A 262 1.00 32.37 6.63
CA PHE A 262 1.17 32.55 5.18
C PHE A 262 1.24 34.02 4.77
N ILE A 263 1.02 34.93 5.74
CA ILE A 263 1.19 36.36 5.58
C ILE A 263 2.65 36.67 5.83
N SER A 264 3.38 37.03 4.77
CA SER A 264 4.77 37.48 4.86
C SER A 264 4.80 39.00 5.04
N ALA A 265 5.77 39.53 5.79
CA ALA A 265 6.07 40.96 5.68
C ALA A 265 6.58 41.22 4.25
N PRO A 266 5.98 42.13 3.47
CA PRO A 266 6.36 42.34 2.08
C PRO A 266 7.74 43.00 2.02
N GLU A 267 8.75 42.29 1.53
CA GLU A 267 10.00 42.88 1.04
C GLU A 267 9.75 43.45 -0.37
N SER A 268 10.36 44.58 -0.74
CA SER A 268 10.10 45.26 -2.02
C SER A 268 10.33 44.36 -3.25
N ASP A 269 11.32 43.47 -3.17
CA ASP A 269 11.69 42.53 -4.24
C ASP A 269 10.61 41.45 -4.43
N SER A 270 9.85 41.12 -3.39
CA SER A 270 8.75 40.14 -3.44
C SER A 270 7.54 40.66 -4.21
N VAL A 271 7.24 41.97 -4.14
CA VAL A 271 6.07 42.57 -4.81
C VAL A 271 6.30 42.71 -6.31
N LEU A 272 7.49 43.17 -6.73
CA LEU A 272 7.86 43.23 -8.15
C LEU A 272 7.92 41.83 -8.76
N GLY A 273 8.49 40.85 -8.04
CA GLY A 273 8.47 39.45 -8.44
C GLY A 273 7.06 38.88 -8.60
N ALA A 274 6.13 39.20 -7.69
CA ALA A 274 4.74 38.79 -7.77
C ALA A 274 4.00 39.39 -8.97
N LEU A 275 4.14 40.71 -9.20
CA LEU A 275 3.53 41.39 -10.35
C LEU A 275 4.08 40.87 -11.68
N ALA A 276 5.40 40.67 -11.77
CA ALA A 276 6.03 40.06 -12.94
C ALA A 276 5.53 38.63 -13.17
N SER A 277 5.38 37.84 -12.10
CA SER A 277 4.82 36.49 -12.16
C SER A 277 3.38 36.48 -12.69
N PHE A 278 2.50 37.32 -12.14
CA PHE A 278 1.11 37.40 -12.61
C PHE A 278 1.01 37.87 -14.06
N ALA A 279 1.80 38.86 -14.46
CA ALA A 279 1.77 39.39 -15.82
C ALA A 279 2.38 38.42 -16.85
N TYR A 280 3.49 37.74 -16.54
CA TYR A 280 4.26 36.98 -17.50
C TYR A 280 4.16 35.47 -17.32
N LYS A 281 4.46 34.92 -16.13
CA LYS A 281 4.42 33.46 -15.89
C LYS A 281 3.05 32.86 -16.14
N THR A 282 1.98 33.65 -16.00
CA THR A 282 0.61 33.22 -16.31
C THR A 282 0.43 32.82 -17.78
N ILE A 283 1.12 33.48 -18.70
CA ILE A 283 0.97 33.25 -20.15
C ILE A 283 2.15 32.46 -20.73
N VAL A 284 3.38 32.78 -20.33
CA VAL A 284 4.62 32.17 -20.86
C VAL A 284 5.43 31.60 -19.71
N MET A 285 5.62 30.28 -19.72
CA MET A 285 6.40 29.56 -18.70
C MET A 285 7.90 29.77 -18.95
N PRO A 286 8.66 30.35 -18.00
CA PRO A 286 10.12 30.38 -18.07
C PRO A 286 10.73 28.99 -17.83
N ALA A 287 12.05 28.88 -17.88
CA ALA A 287 12.73 27.62 -17.51
C ALA A 287 12.36 27.20 -16.08
N ILE A 288 12.04 25.92 -15.90
CA ILE A 288 11.69 25.34 -14.60
C ILE A 288 12.94 24.75 -13.98
N GLU A 289 13.22 25.13 -12.74
CA GLU A 289 14.30 24.62 -11.93
C GLU A 289 13.76 23.56 -10.95
N LEU A 290 14.47 22.44 -10.87
CA LEU A 290 14.22 21.34 -9.95
C LEU A 290 15.31 21.37 -8.89
N SER A 291 14.93 21.58 -7.63
CA SER A 291 15.85 21.51 -6.49
C SER A 291 15.40 20.44 -5.51
N ASP A 292 16.32 19.77 -4.82
CA ASP A 292 15.96 18.75 -3.84
C ASP A 292 15.24 19.37 -2.64
N SER A 293 14.13 18.75 -2.22
CA SER A 293 13.39 19.21 -1.05
C SER A 293 13.96 18.58 0.22
N VAL A 294 14.46 19.43 1.13
CA VAL A 294 14.92 19.01 2.47
C VAL A 294 13.76 18.47 3.31
N ILE A 295 12.56 19.02 3.13
CA ILE A 295 11.36 18.70 3.94
C ILE A 295 10.61 17.50 3.34
N ARG A 296 10.78 17.23 2.03
CA ARG A 296 10.12 16.13 1.29
C ARG A 296 11.16 15.25 0.59
N PRO A 297 11.88 14.36 1.32
CA PRO A 297 12.90 13.50 0.73
C PRO A 297 12.37 12.71 -0.47
N GLY A 298 13.13 12.67 -1.55
CA GLY A 298 12.78 11.97 -2.79
C GLY A 298 11.92 12.77 -3.78
N TRP A 299 11.36 13.92 -3.39
CA TRP A 299 10.60 14.80 -4.26
C TRP A 299 11.28 16.16 -4.47
N PRO A 300 11.19 16.76 -5.67
CA PRO A 300 11.80 18.06 -5.93
C PRO A 300 10.88 19.20 -5.51
N LYS A 301 11.48 20.35 -5.20
CA LYS A 301 10.80 21.64 -5.20
C LYS A 301 10.89 22.25 -6.61
N LEU A 302 9.74 22.53 -7.19
CA LEU A 302 9.64 23.25 -8.47
C LEU A 302 9.68 24.75 -8.24
N SER A 303 10.58 25.42 -8.95
CA SER A 303 10.64 26.88 -8.97
C SER A 303 10.87 27.39 -10.38
N ALA A 304 10.43 28.61 -10.65
CA ALA A 304 10.75 29.29 -11.89
C ALA A 304 11.04 30.76 -11.59
N ASN A 305 12.08 31.35 -12.16
CA ASN A 305 12.42 32.75 -11.88
C ASN A 305 11.46 33.71 -12.62
N PRO A 306 10.68 34.56 -11.91
CA PRO A 306 9.75 35.50 -12.54
C PRO A 306 10.42 36.57 -13.42
N LEU A 307 11.70 36.87 -13.18
CA LEU A 307 12.44 37.90 -13.89
C LEU A 307 13.21 37.35 -15.10
N ALA A 308 13.33 36.02 -15.23
CA ALA A 308 14.01 35.36 -16.34
C ALA A 308 13.08 35.19 -17.56
N LEU A 309 12.53 36.29 -18.07
CA LEU A 309 11.60 36.29 -19.20
C LEU A 309 12.25 35.68 -20.45
N GLY A 310 11.56 34.74 -21.10
CA GLY A 310 12.06 34.07 -22.30
C GLY A 310 13.12 32.98 -22.08
N SER A 311 13.49 32.68 -20.83
CA SER A 311 14.45 31.61 -20.50
C SER A 311 14.01 30.20 -20.91
N GLY A 312 12.73 30.00 -21.23
CA GLY A 312 12.19 28.73 -21.76
C GLY A 312 12.70 28.33 -23.15
N GLY A 313 13.42 29.21 -23.84
CA GLY A 313 14.06 28.98 -25.14
C GLY A 313 13.69 30.04 -26.19
N PHE A 314 14.07 29.82 -27.45
CA PHE A 314 13.79 30.76 -28.56
C PHE A 314 12.30 31.15 -28.65
N TRP A 315 11.40 30.16 -28.60
CA TRP A 315 9.95 30.39 -28.62
C TRP A 315 9.46 31.14 -27.38
N GLY A 316 10.13 30.97 -26.23
CA GLY A 316 9.85 31.71 -25.01
C GLY A 316 10.14 33.20 -25.16
N ILE A 317 11.24 33.58 -25.82
CA ILE A 317 11.58 34.98 -26.10
C ILE A 317 10.53 35.61 -27.03
N VAL A 318 10.21 34.94 -28.14
CA VAL A 318 9.19 35.42 -29.10
C VAL A 318 7.84 35.58 -28.40
N ALA A 319 7.46 34.63 -27.55
CA ALA A 319 6.22 34.70 -26.78
C ALA A 319 6.24 35.84 -25.77
N ALA A 320 7.32 36.04 -25.02
CA ALA A 320 7.42 37.13 -24.05
C ALA A 320 7.26 38.50 -24.73
N LEU A 321 8.00 38.75 -25.82
CA LEU A 321 7.93 40.00 -26.57
C LEU A 321 6.53 40.25 -27.17
N SER A 322 5.95 39.22 -27.79
CA SER A 322 4.62 39.31 -28.39
C SER A 322 3.54 39.56 -27.34
N TRP A 323 3.67 38.96 -26.15
CA TRP A 323 2.76 39.15 -25.03
C TRP A 323 2.85 40.56 -24.46
N THR A 324 4.06 41.10 -24.27
CA THR A 324 4.25 42.49 -23.83
C THR A 324 3.56 43.46 -24.78
N ALA A 325 3.79 43.31 -26.09
CA ALA A 325 3.17 44.16 -27.10
C ALA A 325 1.63 44.03 -27.11
N LEU A 326 1.11 42.80 -27.04
CA LEU A 326 -0.33 42.55 -27.05
C LEU A 326 -1.01 43.08 -25.77
N LEU A 327 -0.40 42.87 -24.61
CA LEU A 327 -0.92 43.34 -23.32
C LEU A 327 -0.93 44.87 -23.27
N ALA A 328 0.11 45.54 -23.75
CA ALA A 328 0.14 47.00 -23.86
C ALA A 328 -0.98 47.54 -24.77
N LEU A 329 -1.20 46.92 -25.93
CA LEU A 329 -2.33 47.25 -26.81
C LEU A 329 -3.69 46.97 -26.17
N GLY A 330 -3.79 45.91 -25.37
CA GLY A 330 -4.99 45.55 -24.60
C GLY A 330 -5.33 46.57 -23.53
N ILE A 331 -4.35 46.96 -22.71
CA ILE A 331 -4.47 48.01 -21.69
C ILE A 331 -4.88 49.33 -22.35
N TRP A 332 -4.19 49.72 -23.42
CA TRP A 332 -4.55 50.92 -24.17
C TRP A 332 -5.98 50.83 -24.73
N GLY A 333 -6.37 49.69 -25.29
CA GLY A 333 -7.73 49.42 -25.76
C GLY A 333 -8.77 49.51 -24.65
N PHE A 334 -8.46 48.97 -23.47
CA PHE A 334 -9.32 48.96 -22.30
C PHE A 334 -9.65 50.37 -21.79
N PHE A 335 -8.71 51.31 -21.86
CA PHE A 335 -8.95 52.70 -21.47
C PHE A 335 -9.50 53.57 -22.61
N SER A 336 -9.09 53.32 -23.85
CA SER A 336 -9.47 54.15 -25.01
C SER A 336 -10.87 53.85 -25.56
N THR A 337 -11.37 52.61 -25.44
CA THR A 337 -12.73 52.27 -25.93
C THR A 337 -13.81 52.58 -24.90
N LYS A 338 -14.97 53.04 -25.36
CA LYS A 338 -16.18 53.21 -24.53
C LYS A 338 -17.12 51.98 -24.56
N GLN A 339 -16.74 50.93 -25.29
CA GLN A 339 -17.54 49.71 -25.43
C GLN A 339 -17.51 48.85 -24.16
N HIS A 340 -18.58 48.08 -23.93
CA HIS A 340 -18.71 47.12 -22.83
C HIS A 340 -18.45 47.68 -21.40
N PRO A 341 -19.10 48.79 -20.99
CA PRO A 341 -18.78 49.49 -19.74
C PRO A 341 -18.92 48.62 -18.48
N LYS A 342 -19.97 47.78 -18.39
CA LYS A 342 -20.16 46.91 -17.22
C LYS A 342 -19.06 45.86 -17.10
N LEU A 343 -18.66 45.27 -18.24
CA LEU A 343 -17.59 44.27 -18.29
C LEU A 343 -16.25 44.89 -17.90
N ARG A 344 -15.97 46.12 -18.36
CA ARG A 344 -14.75 46.86 -17.99
C ARG A 344 -14.66 47.10 -16.48
N ILE A 345 -15.74 47.57 -15.85
CA ILE A 345 -15.77 47.80 -14.40
C ILE A 345 -15.52 46.49 -13.64
N VAL A 346 -16.26 45.43 -13.97
CA VAL A 346 -16.12 44.15 -13.27
C VAL A 346 -14.73 43.54 -13.50
N LEU A 347 -14.22 43.55 -14.73
CA LEU A 347 -12.89 43.04 -15.06
C LEU A 347 -11.78 43.82 -14.33
N GLY A 348 -11.81 45.16 -14.39
CA GLY A 348 -10.80 46.01 -13.76
C GLY A 348 -10.77 45.88 -12.23
N LEU A 349 -11.94 45.90 -11.59
CA LEU A 349 -12.05 45.71 -10.14
C LEU A 349 -11.67 44.29 -9.71
N THR A 350 -11.96 43.27 -10.54
CA THR A 350 -11.52 41.90 -10.26
C THR A 350 -10.00 41.78 -10.34
N ILE A 351 -9.36 42.33 -11.38
CA ILE A 351 -7.89 42.33 -11.50
C ILE A 351 -7.27 43.03 -10.28
N LEU A 352 -7.78 44.20 -9.90
CA LEU A 352 -7.29 44.93 -8.73
C LEU A 352 -7.47 44.14 -7.43
N GLY A 353 -8.63 43.50 -7.24
CA GLY A 353 -8.90 42.67 -6.06
C GLY A 353 -8.00 41.45 -5.98
N GLN A 354 -7.76 40.76 -7.11
CA GLN A 354 -6.85 39.62 -7.18
C GLN A 354 -5.40 40.02 -6.91
N ILE A 355 -4.94 41.16 -7.45
CA ILE A 355 -3.61 41.70 -7.13
C ILE A 355 -3.51 41.98 -5.62
N LEU A 356 -4.47 42.70 -5.03
CA LEU A 356 -4.40 43.06 -3.62
C LEU A 356 -4.33 41.84 -2.68
N ILE A 357 -5.12 40.80 -2.98
CA ILE A 357 -5.10 39.56 -2.19
C ILE A 357 -3.77 38.85 -2.37
N HIS A 358 -3.32 38.62 -3.60
CA HIS A 358 -2.14 37.82 -3.87
C HIS A 358 -0.80 38.58 -3.75
N SER A 359 -0.84 39.89 -3.48
CA SER A 359 0.31 40.66 -2.99
C SER A 359 0.57 40.48 -1.49
N ILE A 360 -0.43 40.00 -0.74
CA ILE A 360 -0.33 39.72 0.71
C ILE A 360 -0.18 38.21 0.96
N TYR A 361 -0.79 37.38 0.11
CA TYR A 361 -0.75 35.92 0.17
C TYR A 361 0.23 35.33 -0.86
N GLY A 362 1.24 34.58 -0.41
CA GLY A 362 2.08 33.73 -1.28
C GLY A 362 3.40 34.33 -1.78
N ALA A 363 4.13 35.07 -0.94
CA ALA A 363 5.39 35.73 -1.31
C ALA A 363 6.49 34.79 -1.86
N ALA A 364 6.41 33.48 -1.59
CA ALA A 364 7.43 32.50 -2.00
C ALA A 364 7.18 31.82 -3.36
N GLU A 365 5.92 31.54 -3.74
CA GLU A 365 5.57 30.99 -5.06
C GLU A 365 4.19 31.51 -5.50
N THR A 366 4.18 32.29 -6.58
CA THR A 366 3.01 33.04 -7.05
C THR A 366 2.35 32.40 -8.26
N PHE A 367 3.01 31.43 -8.92
CA PHE A 367 2.44 30.73 -10.08
C PHE A 367 1.21 29.89 -9.70
N ILE A 368 1.07 29.50 -8.43
CA ILE A 368 -0.09 28.80 -7.89
C ILE A 368 -1.42 29.51 -8.18
N TYR A 369 -1.42 30.84 -8.23
CA TYR A 369 -2.62 31.65 -8.49
C TYR A 369 -2.79 32.03 -9.97
N SER A 370 -1.89 31.62 -10.86
CA SER A 370 -1.87 32.06 -12.27
C SER A 370 -3.19 31.79 -13.01
N LEU A 371 -3.89 30.69 -12.70
CA LEU A 371 -5.14 30.37 -13.35
C LEU A 371 -6.28 31.34 -13.00
N HIS A 372 -6.18 32.07 -11.88
CA HIS A 372 -7.09 33.15 -11.54
C HIS A 372 -6.87 34.39 -12.43
N PHE A 373 -5.63 34.64 -12.84
CA PHE A 373 -5.25 35.79 -13.67
C PHE A 373 -5.41 35.52 -15.17
N ALA A 374 -5.17 34.29 -15.64
CA ALA A 374 -5.19 33.94 -17.06
C ALA A 374 -6.44 34.43 -17.82
N PRO A 375 -7.70 34.11 -17.41
CA PRO A 375 -8.86 34.59 -18.14
C PRO A 375 -9.02 36.11 -18.07
N LEU A 376 -8.58 36.75 -16.98
CA LEU A 376 -8.67 38.20 -16.80
C LEU A 376 -7.69 38.94 -17.72
N LEU A 377 -6.45 38.48 -17.78
CA LEU A 377 -5.39 39.07 -18.61
C LEU A 377 -5.65 38.85 -20.10
N VAL A 378 -6.12 37.67 -20.48
CA VAL A 378 -6.51 37.40 -21.88
C VAL A 378 -7.72 38.26 -22.26
N ALA A 379 -8.68 38.45 -21.36
CA ALA A 379 -9.80 39.37 -21.59
C ALA A 379 -9.36 40.83 -21.69
N LEU A 380 -8.41 41.27 -20.87
CA LEU A 380 -7.80 42.59 -20.98
C LEU A 380 -7.06 42.76 -22.32
N ALA A 381 -6.27 41.77 -22.74
CA ALA A 381 -5.60 41.73 -24.03
C ALA A 381 -6.57 41.78 -25.22
N ALA A 382 -7.74 41.14 -25.09
CA ALA A 382 -8.77 41.12 -26.14
C ALA A 382 -9.33 42.52 -26.45
N PHE A 383 -9.24 43.50 -25.54
CA PHE A 383 -9.60 44.90 -25.84
C PHE A 383 -8.75 45.53 -26.96
N SER A 384 -7.56 44.99 -27.26
CA SER A 384 -6.77 45.41 -28.43
C SER A 384 -7.57 45.31 -29.74
N THR A 385 -8.43 44.30 -29.85
CA THR A 385 -9.31 44.09 -31.01
C THR A 385 -10.42 45.13 -31.12
N LEU A 386 -10.71 45.88 -30.05
CA LEU A 386 -11.69 46.96 -30.02
C LEU A 386 -11.15 48.29 -30.57
N THR A 387 -9.87 48.32 -30.96
CA THR A 387 -9.16 49.52 -31.43
C THR A 387 -8.92 49.50 -32.94
N ARG A 388 -8.37 50.59 -33.49
CA ARG A 388 -7.92 50.67 -34.89
C ARG A 388 -6.80 49.68 -35.24
N TRP A 389 -6.08 49.17 -34.25
CA TRP A 389 -4.96 48.23 -34.43
C TRP A 389 -5.37 46.76 -34.35
N ARG A 390 -6.66 46.46 -34.58
CA ARG A 390 -7.24 45.11 -34.48
C ARG A 390 -6.38 44.03 -35.16
N TRP A 391 -5.95 44.26 -36.40
CA TRP A 391 -5.18 43.27 -37.15
C TRP A 391 -3.79 43.01 -36.58
N ILE A 392 -3.15 44.04 -36.00
CA ILE A 392 -1.88 43.87 -35.27
C ILE A 392 -2.13 43.05 -34.00
N GLY A 393 -3.18 43.37 -33.24
CA GLY A 393 -3.56 42.60 -32.05
C GLY A 393 -3.85 41.13 -32.37
N LEU A 394 -4.56 40.84 -33.48
CA LEU A 394 -4.84 39.47 -33.92
C LEU A 394 -3.57 38.75 -34.41
N ALA A 395 -2.68 39.43 -35.13
CA ALA A 395 -1.41 38.85 -35.57
C ALA A 395 -0.51 38.49 -34.36
N LEU A 396 -0.41 39.39 -33.38
CA LEU A 396 0.32 39.13 -32.13
C LEU A 396 -0.30 37.98 -31.33
N ALA A 397 -1.63 37.94 -31.22
CA ALA A 397 -2.34 36.85 -30.55
C ALA A 397 -2.13 35.50 -31.27
N GLY A 398 -2.17 35.48 -32.61
CA GLY A 398 -1.87 34.28 -33.41
C GLY A 398 -0.42 33.82 -33.26
N LEU A 399 0.54 34.74 -33.30
CA LEU A 399 1.96 34.45 -33.04
C LEU A 399 2.18 33.91 -31.63
N LEU A 400 1.46 34.44 -30.63
CA LEU A 400 1.47 33.93 -29.26
C LEU A 400 0.89 32.53 -29.15
N VAL A 401 -0.23 32.24 -29.81
CA VAL A 401 -0.81 30.88 -29.82
C VAL A 401 0.23 29.85 -30.24
N LEU A 402 1.02 30.15 -31.27
CA LEU A 402 2.10 29.28 -31.74
C LEU A 402 3.30 29.27 -30.78
N SER A 403 3.88 30.45 -30.49
CA SER A 403 5.10 30.57 -29.70
C SER A 403 4.93 30.14 -28.23
N ALA A 404 3.90 30.63 -27.54
CA ALA A 404 3.60 30.21 -26.17
C ALA A 404 3.15 28.74 -26.12
N GLY A 405 2.38 28.28 -27.13
CA GLY A 405 1.99 26.88 -27.25
C GLY A 405 3.19 25.93 -27.34
N ILE A 406 4.16 26.22 -28.20
CA ILE A 406 5.39 25.42 -28.33
C ILE A 406 6.23 25.51 -27.05
N ASN A 407 6.46 26.72 -26.53
CA ASN A 407 7.28 26.93 -25.33
C ASN A 407 6.71 26.21 -24.10
N ASN A 408 5.44 26.47 -23.77
CA ASN A 408 4.80 25.94 -22.57
C ASN A 408 4.66 24.42 -22.67
N ARG A 409 4.37 23.88 -23.86
CA ARG A 409 4.32 22.44 -24.08
C ARG A 409 5.69 21.78 -23.92
N SER A 410 6.74 22.43 -24.41
CA SER A 410 8.13 21.96 -24.22
C SER A 410 8.49 21.90 -22.74
N GLN A 411 8.29 22.99 -22.00
CA GLN A 411 8.55 23.05 -20.55
C GLN A 411 7.73 21.99 -19.77
N PHE A 412 6.45 21.82 -20.11
CA PHE A 412 5.60 20.79 -19.49
C PHE A 412 6.12 19.37 -19.76
N ASN A 413 6.52 19.06 -20.99
CA ASN A 413 7.05 17.74 -21.34
C ASN A 413 8.39 17.47 -20.65
N GLN A 414 9.27 18.46 -20.56
CA GLN A 414 10.56 18.34 -19.85
C GLN A 414 10.33 18.08 -18.36
N LEU A 415 9.46 18.87 -17.71
CA LEU A 415 9.11 18.68 -16.30
C LEU A 415 8.53 17.29 -16.04
N THR A 416 7.48 16.91 -16.78
CA THR A 416 6.79 15.63 -16.54
C THR A 416 7.67 14.42 -16.84
N ALA A 417 8.60 14.51 -17.80
CA ALA A 417 9.60 13.49 -18.03
C ALA A 417 10.60 13.40 -16.86
N ALA A 418 11.07 14.52 -16.33
CA ALA A 418 11.97 14.54 -15.18
C ALA A 418 11.30 13.95 -13.91
N LEU A 419 10.03 14.29 -13.66
CA LEU A 419 9.29 13.80 -12.49
C LEU A 419 9.09 12.27 -12.48
N GLN A 420 9.23 11.58 -13.63
CA GLN A 420 9.15 10.11 -13.67
C GLN A 420 10.27 9.41 -12.90
N THR A 421 11.36 10.11 -12.57
CA THR A 421 12.51 9.56 -11.81
C THR A 421 12.56 10.03 -10.36
N TYR A 422 11.57 10.80 -9.91
CA TYR A 422 11.42 11.23 -8.51
C TYR A 422 10.42 10.35 -7.76
N GLY A 423 10.29 10.59 -6.46
CA GLY A 423 9.54 9.77 -5.54
C GLY A 423 10.38 8.64 -4.97
N THR A 424 9.72 7.76 -4.23
CA THR A 424 10.39 6.61 -3.62
C THR A 424 10.89 5.64 -4.70
N PRO A 425 11.97 4.87 -4.45
CA PRO A 425 12.48 3.88 -5.40
C PRO A 425 11.40 2.96 -5.99
N GLN A 426 10.43 2.52 -5.19
CA GLN A 426 9.30 1.73 -5.66
C GLN A 426 8.41 2.51 -6.66
N GLN A 427 8.09 3.76 -6.35
CA GLN A 427 7.32 4.64 -7.24
C GLN A 427 8.06 4.90 -8.57
N GLN A 428 9.39 5.02 -8.52
CA GLN A 428 10.22 5.14 -9.73
C GLN A 428 10.11 3.87 -10.61
N VAL A 429 10.13 2.67 -10.03
CA VAL A 429 9.90 1.43 -10.78
C VAL A 429 8.50 1.39 -11.37
N GLN A 430 7.45 1.70 -10.60
CA GLN A 430 6.08 1.76 -11.13
C GLN A 430 5.93 2.73 -12.29
N SER A 431 6.61 3.87 -12.21
CA SER A 431 6.71 4.87 -13.27
C SER A 431 7.34 4.29 -14.53
N GLN A 432 8.50 3.63 -14.39
CA GLN A 432 9.20 3.00 -15.52
C GLN A 432 8.43 1.81 -16.13
N MET A 433 7.71 1.04 -15.32
CA MET A 433 6.84 -0.04 -15.81
C MET A 433 5.72 0.50 -16.70
N ARG A 434 5.17 1.69 -16.40
CA ARG A 434 4.15 2.33 -17.23
C ARG A 434 4.72 2.86 -18.55
N THR A 435 5.95 3.38 -18.54
CA THR A 435 6.59 3.92 -19.75
C THR A 435 7.18 2.83 -20.64
N ARG A 436 7.62 1.70 -20.06
CA ARG A 436 8.22 0.56 -20.76
C ARG A 436 7.54 -0.77 -20.36
N PRO A 437 6.24 -0.96 -20.67
CA PRO A 437 5.48 -2.12 -20.21
C PRO A 437 5.99 -3.46 -20.75
N TRP A 438 6.75 -3.44 -21.85
CA TRP A 438 7.27 -4.63 -22.53
C TRP A 438 8.66 -5.07 -22.04
N ASP A 439 9.29 -4.28 -21.17
CA ASP A 439 10.58 -4.65 -20.60
C ASP A 439 10.40 -5.80 -19.59
N PRO A 440 11.45 -6.62 -19.37
CA PRO A 440 11.38 -7.73 -18.41
C PRO A 440 11.37 -7.16 -16.98
N TRP A 441 10.19 -7.04 -16.40
CA TRP A 441 9.96 -6.63 -15.01
C TRP A 441 9.88 -7.85 -14.09
N LEU A 442 10.01 -7.61 -12.79
CA LEU A 442 9.83 -8.63 -11.76
C LEU A 442 8.43 -9.21 -11.80
N ARG A 443 8.34 -10.49 -11.42
CA ARG A 443 7.06 -11.16 -11.25
C ARG A 443 6.26 -10.54 -10.11
N ASN A 444 6.93 -10.16 -9.01
CA ASN A 444 6.30 -9.71 -7.77
C ASN A 444 5.36 -10.77 -7.19
N ALA A 445 5.73 -12.04 -7.25
CA ALA A 445 4.94 -13.13 -6.66
C ALA A 445 5.85 -14.15 -5.97
N GLY A 446 5.38 -14.71 -4.85
CA GLY A 446 6.08 -15.79 -4.17
C GLY A 446 7.42 -15.40 -3.54
N HIS A 447 7.53 -14.20 -2.96
CA HIS A 447 8.73 -13.79 -2.25
C HIS A 447 9.16 -14.83 -1.21
N VAL A 448 10.45 -15.08 -1.12
CA VAL A 448 11.07 -15.90 -0.09
C VAL A 448 12.23 -15.12 0.54
N VAL A 449 12.22 -15.04 1.86
CA VAL A 449 13.30 -14.46 2.66
C VAL A 449 14.35 -15.54 2.92
N LEU A 450 15.62 -15.23 2.69
CA LEU A 450 16.76 -16.10 3.00
C LEU A 450 17.68 -15.38 3.98
N ALA A 451 17.74 -15.87 5.22
CA ALA A 451 18.42 -15.15 6.28
C ALA A 451 18.89 -16.05 7.42
N THR A 452 19.88 -15.57 8.17
CA THR A 452 20.19 -16.14 9.48
C THR A 452 19.08 -15.72 10.46
N PRO A 453 18.56 -16.63 11.31
CA PRO A 453 17.51 -16.27 12.26
C PRO A 453 17.92 -15.10 13.16
N GLY A 454 17.03 -14.11 13.30
CA GLY A 454 17.26 -12.91 14.10
C GLY A 454 18.11 -11.83 13.43
N SER A 455 18.65 -12.03 12.22
CA SER A 455 19.37 -10.97 11.50
C SER A 455 18.49 -9.72 11.30
N ARG A 456 19.12 -8.55 11.11
CA ARG A 456 18.40 -7.32 10.79
C ARG A 456 17.62 -7.48 9.48
N ALA A 457 16.48 -6.82 9.34
CA ALA A 457 15.59 -6.96 8.18
C ALA A 457 16.29 -6.54 6.87
N GLU A 458 17.08 -5.47 6.96
CA GLU A 458 17.88 -4.91 5.87
C GLU A 458 19.06 -5.80 5.46
N GLU A 459 19.48 -6.76 6.29
CA GLU A 459 20.59 -7.68 6.00
C GLU A 459 20.12 -9.00 5.34
N LYS A 460 18.80 -9.21 5.24
CA LYS A 460 18.23 -10.43 4.69
C LYS A 460 18.35 -10.44 3.16
N ALA A 461 18.53 -11.64 2.60
CA ALA A 461 18.46 -11.86 1.17
C ALA A 461 17.03 -12.21 0.74
N TYR A 462 16.73 -11.97 -0.52
CA TYR A 462 15.38 -12.08 -1.06
C TYR A 462 15.39 -12.82 -2.39
N TYR A 463 14.43 -13.71 -2.56
CA TYR A 463 14.33 -14.63 -3.70
C TYR A 463 12.91 -14.63 -4.28
N GLU A 464 12.81 -14.71 -5.61
CA GLU A 464 11.54 -14.96 -6.32
C GLU A 464 11.61 -16.24 -7.18
N PRO A 465 10.45 -16.90 -7.42
CA PRO A 465 10.38 -18.18 -8.10
C PRO A 465 11.11 -18.18 -9.45
N GLY A 466 11.92 -19.22 -9.66
CA GLY A 466 12.65 -19.42 -10.91
C GLY A 466 14.09 -18.90 -10.87
N GLY A 467 14.54 -18.23 -9.81
CA GLY A 467 15.97 -17.97 -9.61
C GLY A 467 16.37 -16.52 -9.39
N SER A 468 15.42 -15.57 -9.47
CA SER A 468 15.70 -14.15 -9.26
C SER A 468 16.09 -13.88 -7.81
N PHE A 469 17.11 -13.07 -7.60
CA PHE A 469 17.75 -12.94 -6.28
C PHE A 469 18.25 -11.52 -5.99
N SER A 470 18.14 -11.10 -4.73
CA SER A 470 18.79 -9.91 -4.18
C SER A 470 19.56 -10.30 -2.92
N PRO A 471 20.90 -10.13 -2.88
CA PRO A 471 21.73 -10.68 -1.80
C PRO A 471 21.50 -10.02 -0.44
N VAL A 472 21.04 -8.77 -0.44
CA VAL A 472 20.69 -7.94 0.73
C VAL A 472 19.61 -6.94 0.28
N ALA A 473 18.72 -6.51 1.15
CA ALA A 473 17.73 -5.46 0.83
C ALA A 473 18.41 -4.16 0.32
N GLY A 474 17.95 -3.63 -0.80
CA GLY A 474 18.47 -2.39 -1.40
C GLY A 474 19.83 -2.51 -2.08
N SER A 475 20.28 -3.73 -2.37
CA SER A 475 21.50 -3.97 -3.15
C SER A 475 21.23 -3.84 -4.65
N PHE A 476 21.00 -4.96 -5.33
CA PHE A 476 20.68 -5.07 -6.75
C PHE A 476 19.88 -6.36 -6.99
N GLY A 477 19.28 -6.47 -8.17
CA GLY A 477 18.68 -7.72 -8.63
C GLY A 477 19.63 -8.52 -9.50
N VAL A 478 19.54 -9.83 -9.35
CA VAL A 478 20.13 -10.84 -10.23
C VAL A 478 18.99 -11.58 -10.90
N SER A 479 18.96 -11.58 -12.23
CA SER A 479 17.99 -12.35 -13.02
C SER A 479 18.70 -13.21 -14.05
N ILE A 480 18.11 -14.37 -14.35
CA ILE A 480 18.65 -15.32 -15.34
C ILE A 480 17.82 -15.17 -16.61
N TRP A 481 18.47 -14.83 -17.71
CA TRP A 481 17.83 -14.64 -19.01
C TRP A 481 18.29 -15.72 -19.98
N MET A 482 17.37 -16.16 -20.84
CA MET A 482 17.66 -17.09 -21.93
C MET A 482 17.45 -16.36 -23.25
N VAL A 483 18.51 -16.26 -24.04
CA VAL A 483 18.49 -15.57 -25.35
C VAL A 483 18.77 -16.54 -26.49
N ASP A 484 18.21 -16.30 -27.66
CA ASP A 484 18.56 -17.08 -28.86
C ASP A 484 19.92 -16.65 -29.46
N LYS A 485 20.29 -17.30 -30.56
CA LYS A 485 21.51 -17.01 -31.32
C LYS A 485 21.62 -15.54 -31.78
N ASP A 486 20.49 -14.88 -32.02
CA ASP A 486 20.39 -13.51 -32.51
C ASP A 486 20.29 -12.50 -31.35
N GLY A 487 20.33 -12.98 -30.09
CA GLY A 487 20.24 -12.16 -28.90
C GLY A 487 18.81 -11.72 -28.54
N ASN A 488 17.78 -12.36 -29.09
CA ASN A 488 16.40 -12.11 -28.68
C ASN A 488 16.09 -12.86 -27.38
N LEU A 489 15.44 -12.16 -26.45
CA LEU A 489 14.97 -12.72 -25.18
C LEU A 489 13.88 -13.78 -25.43
N LYS A 490 14.05 -14.98 -24.87
CA LYS A 490 13.08 -16.09 -24.93
C LYS A 490 12.40 -16.33 -23.59
N ALA A 491 13.15 -16.24 -22.49
CA ALA A 491 12.62 -16.41 -21.14
C ALA A 491 13.49 -15.66 -20.14
N THR A 492 12.89 -15.30 -19.00
CA THR A 492 13.60 -14.81 -17.81
C THR A 492 13.12 -15.57 -16.58
N SER A 493 13.95 -15.61 -15.53
CA SER A 493 13.54 -16.08 -14.21
C SER A 493 12.25 -15.43 -13.72
N ASP A 494 12.00 -14.18 -14.11
CA ASP A 494 10.79 -13.42 -13.76
C ASP A 494 9.55 -13.74 -14.61
N SER A 495 9.69 -14.37 -15.78
CA SER A 495 8.59 -14.57 -16.75
C SER A 495 8.18 -16.03 -17.00
N ILE A 496 9.01 -17.01 -16.62
CA ILE A 496 8.66 -18.44 -16.74
C ILE A 496 7.39 -18.75 -15.92
N GLY A 497 6.43 -19.52 -16.45
CA GLY A 497 5.21 -19.87 -15.71
C GLY A 497 5.50 -20.60 -14.38
N LEU A 498 4.74 -20.31 -13.31
CA LEU A 498 4.94 -20.95 -11.99
C LEU A 498 4.75 -22.48 -12.06
N ASP A 499 3.86 -22.95 -12.92
CA ASP A 499 3.61 -24.36 -13.24
C ASP A 499 4.81 -25.08 -13.87
N LYS A 500 5.76 -24.32 -14.43
CA LYS A 500 6.99 -24.83 -15.04
C LYS A 500 8.23 -24.74 -14.14
N ILE A 501 8.04 -24.34 -12.89
CA ILE A 501 9.11 -24.12 -11.92
C ILE A 501 9.00 -25.18 -10.82
N GLN A 502 10.06 -25.96 -10.65
CA GLN A 502 10.20 -26.92 -9.54
C GLN A 502 11.28 -26.45 -8.61
N GLN A 503 10.99 -26.33 -7.31
CA GLN A 503 11.93 -25.77 -6.34
C GLN A 503 11.94 -26.58 -5.04
N GLN A 504 13.04 -26.45 -4.31
CA GLN A 504 13.17 -27.01 -2.97
C GLN A 504 14.28 -26.28 -2.19
N PHE A 505 14.18 -26.31 -0.87
CA PHE A 505 15.30 -25.96 0.00
C PHE A 505 16.38 -27.06 -0.04
N THR A 506 17.64 -26.67 0.12
CA THR A 506 18.79 -27.58 0.26
C THR A 506 19.57 -27.24 1.54
N ASP A 507 20.35 -28.21 2.05
CA ASP A 507 21.26 -28.01 3.19
C ASP A 507 20.61 -27.57 4.52
N LEU A 508 19.37 -27.99 4.78
CA LEU A 508 18.60 -27.66 6.01
C LEU A 508 19.28 -28.06 7.34
N SER A 509 20.30 -28.93 7.30
CA SER A 509 21.01 -29.42 8.49
C SER A 509 22.07 -28.46 9.05
N ARG A 510 22.34 -27.32 8.37
CA ARG A 510 23.40 -26.38 8.75
C ARG A 510 22.89 -25.26 9.66
N LYS A 511 23.83 -24.60 10.36
CA LYS A 511 23.61 -23.33 11.10
C LYS A 511 23.58 -22.09 10.18
N GLN A 512 23.72 -22.29 8.87
CA GLN A 512 23.70 -21.24 7.85
C GLN A 512 22.33 -21.22 7.17
N PRO A 513 21.91 -20.08 6.58
CA PRO A 513 20.70 -20.01 5.76
C PRO A 513 20.63 -21.15 4.75
N PRO A 514 19.44 -21.72 4.52
CA PRO A 514 19.29 -22.84 3.60
C PRO A 514 19.67 -22.43 2.18
N GLY A 515 20.17 -23.39 1.42
CA GLY A 515 20.27 -23.25 -0.02
C GLY A 515 18.90 -23.39 -0.68
N LEU A 516 18.81 -23.00 -1.95
CA LEU A 516 17.60 -23.10 -2.75
C LEU A 516 17.95 -23.62 -4.13
N LEU A 517 17.27 -24.67 -4.57
CA LEU A 517 17.39 -25.21 -5.91
C LEU A 517 16.13 -24.92 -6.71
N ALA A 518 16.27 -24.30 -7.88
CA ALA A 518 15.20 -24.12 -8.85
C ALA A 518 15.55 -24.85 -10.15
N LYS A 519 14.59 -25.60 -10.68
CA LYS A 519 14.65 -26.28 -11.97
C LYS A 519 13.55 -25.73 -12.87
N THR A 520 13.92 -25.42 -14.11
CA THR A 520 13.03 -24.97 -15.16
C THR A 520 13.30 -25.79 -16.43
N GLU A 521 12.51 -25.58 -17.48
CA GLU A 521 12.79 -26.19 -18.79
C GLU A 521 14.12 -25.71 -19.42
N PHE A 522 14.66 -24.57 -18.96
CA PHE A 522 15.85 -23.95 -19.54
C PHE A 522 17.13 -24.17 -18.74
N TYR A 523 17.02 -24.22 -17.41
CA TYR A 523 18.18 -24.23 -16.52
C TYR A 523 17.86 -24.80 -15.14
N GLN A 524 18.92 -25.15 -14.42
CA GLN A 524 18.91 -25.42 -13.00
C GLN A 524 19.78 -24.37 -12.30
N ALA A 525 19.21 -23.64 -11.34
CA ALA A 525 19.86 -22.59 -10.59
C ALA A 525 19.85 -22.94 -9.10
N ALA A 526 21.01 -23.01 -8.47
CA ALA A 526 21.16 -23.25 -7.04
C ALA A 526 21.78 -22.04 -6.35
N TRP A 527 21.12 -21.50 -5.34
CA TRP A 527 21.64 -20.44 -4.48
C TRP A 527 22.06 -21.02 -3.13
N SER A 528 23.21 -20.60 -2.62
CA SER A 528 23.66 -20.97 -1.27
C SER A 528 24.53 -19.87 -0.67
N GLN A 529 24.52 -19.74 0.66
CA GLN A 529 25.46 -18.87 1.36
C GLN A 529 26.75 -19.63 1.66
N THR A 530 27.90 -19.13 1.19
CA THR A 530 29.20 -19.78 1.44
C THR A 530 29.82 -19.31 2.76
N LYS A 531 29.67 -18.01 3.05
CA LYS A 531 30.04 -17.35 4.31
C LYS A 531 29.15 -16.12 4.51
N PRO A 532 29.06 -15.55 5.72
CA PRO A 532 28.26 -14.35 5.96
C PRO A 532 28.57 -13.23 4.94
N GLY A 533 27.52 -12.72 4.30
CA GLY A 533 27.63 -11.68 3.26
C GLY A 533 28.18 -12.16 1.90
N THR A 534 28.37 -13.47 1.68
CA THR A 534 28.77 -14.03 0.39
C THR A 534 27.81 -15.13 -0.05
N TRP A 535 27.25 -14.95 -1.24
CA TRP A 535 26.32 -15.88 -1.87
C TRP A 535 26.93 -16.49 -3.12
N GLN A 536 26.60 -17.73 -3.42
CA GLN A 536 27.00 -18.41 -4.65
C GLN A 536 25.77 -18.85 -5.43
N LEU A 537 25.76 -18.53 -6.73
CA LEU A 537 24.87 -19.12 -7.73
C LEU A 537 25.62 -20.22 -8.47
N THR A 538 25.09 -21.44 -8.45
CA THR A 538 25.49 -22.51 -9.37
C THR A 538 24.43 -22.66 -10.45
N LEU A 539 24.78 -22.30 -11.68
CA LEU A 539 23.88 -22.31 -12.84
C LEU A 539 24.30 -23.39 -13.84
N ASN A 540 23.38 -24.31 -14.12
CA ASN A 540 23.54 -25.37 -15.10
C ASN A 540 22.54 -25.17 -16.25
N THR A 541 23.01 -25.34 -17.49
CA THR A 541 22.18 -25.32 -18.69
C THR A 541 22.44 -26.55 -19.56
N PRO A 542 21.45 -27.04 -20.33
CA PRO A 542 21.64 -28.15 -21.27
C PRO A 542 22.69 -27.83 -22.34
N ALA A 543 23.57 -28.80 -22.65
CA ALA A 543 24.65 -28.59 -23.63
C ALA A 543 24.17 -28.33 -25.06
N ASN A 544 23.07 -28.98 -25.47
CA ASN A 544 22.48 -28.81 -26.80
C ASN A 544 21.34 -27.77 -26.81
N SER A 545 21.37 -26.80 -25.90
CA SER A 545 20.33 -25.77 -25.83
C SER A 545 20.38 -24.85 -27.06
N THR A 546 19.22 -24.54 -27.62
CA THR A 546 19.04 -23.51 -28.67
C THR A 546 19.12 -22.09 -28.12
N THR A 547 19.19 -21.95 -26.78
CA THR A 547 19.28 -20.68 -26.06
C THR A 547 20.53 -20.62 -25.20
N ARG A 548 21.09 -19.42 -25.06
CA ARG A 548 22.27 -19.14 -24.23
C ARG A 548 21.84 -18.48 -22.92
N PRO A 549 22.42 -18.89 -21.78
CA PRO A 549 22.21 -18.21 -20.51
C PRO A 549 22.92 -16.85 -20.47
N VAL A 550 22.21 -15.87 -19.92
CA VAL A 550 22.71 -14.52 -19.67
C VAL A 550 22.39 -14.16 -18.22
N LEU A 551 23.42 -13.84 -17.45
CA LEU A 551 23.24 -13.34 -16.09
C LEU A 551 23.11 -11.82 -16.11
N MET A 552 22.01 -11.32 -15.56
CA MET A 552 21.70 -9.90 -15.52
C MET A 552 21.79 -9.36 -14.11
N ILE A 553 22.67 -8.38 -13.93
CA ILE A 553 22.75 -7.52 -12.75
C ILE A 553 22.00 -6.24 -13.06
N ARG A 554 21.01 -5.90 -12.26
CA ARG A 554 20.10 -4.77 -12.54
C ARG A 554 19.75 -4.05 -11.26
N SER A 555 19.26 -2.83 -11.39
CA SER A 555 18.72 -2.09 -10.26
C SER A 555 17.44 -2.71 -9.71
N VAL A 556 16.65 -3.32 -10.59
CA VAL A 556 15.41 -4.00 -10.24
C VAL A 556 15.69 -5.45 -9.84
N GLY A 557 15.14 -5.90 -8.71
CA GLY A 557 15.33 -7.24 -8.12
C GLY A 557 14.28 -7.54 -7.03
N PRO A 558 14.16 -8.78 -6.53
CA PRO A 558 13.26 -9.11 -5.42
C PRO A 558 13.31 -8.08 -4.27
N ALA A 559 14.52 -7.64 -3.92
CA ALA A 559 14.78 -6.51 -3.04
C ALA A 559 15.88 -5.58 -3.58
N GLY A 560 15.78 -5.23 -4.87
CA GLY A 560 16.79 -4.44 -5.57
C GLY A 560 16.94 -3.00 -5.06
N GLY A 561 18.04 -2.37 -5.44
CA GLY A 561 18.35 -0.97 -5.13
C GLY A 561 19.04 -0.27 -6.30
N ALA A 562 19.37 1.01 -6.13
CA ALA A 562 20.06 1.80 -7.15
C ALA A 562 21.44 1.21 -7.47
N VAL A 563 21.71 0.92 -8.75
CA VAL A 563 23.04 0.56 -9.28
C VAL A 563 23.65 1.81 -9.89
N ASN A 564 24.51 2.48 -9.12
CA ASN A 564 25.13 3.77 -9.45
C ASN A 564 26.49 3.62 -10.13
N SER A 565 27.23 2.53 -9.88
CA SER A 565 28.51 2.26 -10.53
C SER A 565 28.70 0.78 -10.84
N LEU A 566 29.37 0.50 -11.96
CA LEU A 566 29.76 -0.82 -12.43
C LEU A 566 31.18 -0.76 -13.00
N ASN A 567 32.04 -1.72 -12.65
CA ASN A 567 33.40 -1.82 -13.19
C ASN A 567 33.78 -3.29 -13.44
N TRP A 568 34.09 -3.63 -14.69
CA TRP A 568 34.55 -4.96 -15.10
C TRP A 568 36.07 -4.96 -15.36
N ASP A 569 36.82 -5.68 -14.52
CA ASP A 569 38.28 -5.75 -14.62
C ASP A 569 38.80 -6.91 -15.50
N GLY A 570 37.89 -7.69 -16.11
CA GLY A 570 38.22 -8.89 -16.88
C GLY A 570 38.03 -10.20 -16.11
N GLN A 571 37.97 -10.14 -14.78
CA GLN A 571 37.78 -11.31 -13.92
C GLN A 571 36.56 -11.18 -13.01
N ARG A 572 36.24 -9.97 -12.54
CA ARG A 572 35.11 -9.69 -11.66
C ARG A 572 34.42 -8.39 -12.05
N LEU A 573 33.12 -8.31 -11.73
CA LEU A 573 32.31 -7.11 -11.83
C LEU A 573 32.16 -6.49 -10.44
N LEU A 574 32.64 -5.26 -10.27
CA LEU A 574 32.37 -4.44 -9.08
C LEU A 574 31.05 -3.69 -9.27
N ILE A 575 30.23 -3.66 -8.23
CA ILE A 575 28.90 -3.03 -8.23
C ILE A 575 28.82 -2.09 -7.02
N ASN A 576 28.55 -0.81 -7.27
CA ASN A 576 28.47 0.26 -6.26
C ASN A 576 29.70 0.33 -5.32
N ASP A 577 30.86 -0.11 -5.79
CA ASP A 577 32.11 -0.19 -5.02
C ASP A 577 32.01 -0.99 -3.70
N ARG A 578 30.92 -1.76 -3.53
CA ARG A 578 30.59 -2.51 -2.32
C ARG A 578 30.56 -4.02 -2.56
N TRP A 579 30.11 -4.43 -3.74
CA TRP A 579 29.92 -5.82 -4.09
C TRP A 579 30.86 -6.22 -5.22
N SER A 580 31.32 -7.47 -5.17
CA SER A 580 31.97 -8.11 -6.31
C SER A 580 31.21 -9.34 -6.75
N LEU A 581 31.09 -9.48 -8.07
CA LEU A 581 30.59 -10.67 -8.74
C LEU A 581 31.75 -11.33 -9.48
N LYS A 582 32.06 -12.58 -9.13
CA LYS A 582 33.16 -13.34 -9.73
C LYS A 582 32.63 -14.66 -10.33
N PRO A 583 32.57 -14.79 -11.67
CA PRO A 583 32.25 -16.06 -12.31
C PRO A 583 33.45 -17.02 -12.27
N SER A 584 33.17 -18.33 -12.30
CA SER A 584 34.19 -19.39 -12.26
C SER A 584 35.02 -19.51 -13.54
N ALA A 585 34.55 -18.94 -14.64
CA ALA A 585 35.23 -18.85 -15.93
C ALA A 585 34.97 -17.46 -16.53
N THR A 586 35.68 -17.10 -17.61
CA THR A 586 35.46 -15.82 -18.29
C THR A 586 34.16 -15.87 -19.11
N PRO A 587 33.19 -14.97 -18.88
CA PRO A 587 31.99 -14.87 -19.70
C PRO A 587 32.35 -14.62 -21.18
N VAL A 588 31.50 -15.07 -22.09
CA VAL A 588 31.66 -14.83 -23.54
C VAL A 588 31.67 -13.34 -23.83
N LYS A 589 30.78 -12.59 -23.15
CA LYS A 589 30.66 -11.15 -23.29
C LYS A 589 30.19 -10.53 -21.98
N VAL A 590 30.73 -9.35 -21.66
CA VAL A 590 30.27 -8.52 -20.55
C VAL A 590 29.95 -7.13 -21.09
N GLN A 591 28.75 -6.64 -20.82
CA GLN A 591 28.30 -5.32 -21.25
C GLN A 591 27.72 -4.55 -20.07
N LEU A 592 28.07 -3.27 -20.01
CA LEU A 592 27.63 -2.34 -18.98
C LEU A 592 26.88 -1.18 -19.64
N GLY A 593 25.78 -0.75 -19.02
CA GLY A 593 24.97 0.34 -19.56
C GLY A 593 23.84 0.74 -18.63
N SER A 594 22.89 1.52 -19.17
CA SER A 594 21.69 1.94 -18.43
C SER A 594 20.46 1.16 -18.90
N GLU A 595 19.63 0.73 -17.94
CA GLU A 595 18.31 0.16 -18.20
C GLU A 595 17.36 1.17 -18.85
N THR A 596 17.71 2.45 -18.87
CA THR A 596 16.89 3.51 -19.49
C THR A 596 17.29 3.83 -20.93
N SER A 597 18.38 3.25 -21.44
CA SER A 597 18.80 3.42 -22.83
C SER A 597 17.80 2.74 -23.80
N PRO A 598 17.44 3.38 -24.93
CA PRO A 598 16.62 2.73 -25.95
C PRO A 598 17.28 1.41 -26.43
N GLY A 599 16.54 0.31 -26.38
CA GLY A 599 17.05 -1.00 -26.84
C GLY A 599 18.13 -1.63 -25.94
N TRP A 600 18.28 -1.16 -24.69
CA TRP A 600 19.29 -1.63 -23.73
C TRP A 600 19.40 -3.16 -23.60
N MET A 601 18.29 -3.89 -23.76
CA MET A 601 18.22 -5.36 -23.73
C MET A 601 19.12 -6.05 -24.77
N LYS A 602 19.52 -5.36 -25.84
CA LYS A 602 20.40 -5.87 -26.90
C LYS A 602 21.59 -4.96 -27.21
N GLU A 603 21.60 -3.76 -26.63
CA GLU A 603 22.64 -2.77 -26.85
C GLU A 603 24.03 -3.36 -26.61
N SER A 604 24.98 -3.04 -27.50
CA SER A 604 26.36 -3.50 -27.35
C SER A 604 27.27 -2.33 -26.98
N SER A 605 27.76 -2.36 -25.75
CA SER A 605 28.76 -1.43 -25.23
C SER A 605 30.11 -2.12 -25.09
N THR A 606 31.20 -1.39 -25.35
CA THR A 606 32.58 -1.79 -25.06
C THR A 606 33.09 -1.19 -23.76
N ALA A 607 32.25 -0.43 -23.05
CA ALA A 607 32.62 0.22 -21.80
C ALA A 607 32.91 -0.82 -20.71
N LYS A 608 34.07 -0.68 -20.07
CA LYS A 608 34.46 -1.48 -18.90
C LYS A 608 34.02 -0.84 -17.59
N GLU A 609 33.62 0.43 -17.64
CA GLU A 609 33.12 1.18 -16.49
C GLU A 609 31.83 1.89 -16.87
N TRP A 610 30.90 1.97 -15.93
CA TRP A 610 29.67 2.71 -16.07
C TRP A 610 29.32 3.38 -14.74
N LYS A 611 28.84 4.63 -14.78
CA LYS A 611 28.44 5.38 -13.59
C LYS A 611 27.32 6.35 -13.93
N ASP A 612 26.31 6.41 -13.08
CA ASP A 612 25.21 7.39 -13.15
C ASP A 612 24.63 7.65 -11.76
N GLY A 613 24.18 8.88 -11.51
CA GLY A 613 23.57 9.28 -10.26
C GLY A 613 22.13 8.78 -10.07
N ARG A 614 21.45 8.35 -11.14
CA ARG A 614 20.05 7.86 -11.06
C ARG A 614 19.95 6.37 -10.73
N GLY A 615 21.07 5.66 -10.80
CA GLY A 615 21.17 4.29 -10.32
C GLY A 615 20.51 3.22 -11.19
N TRP A 616 20.29 3.48 -12.48
CA TRP A 616 19.65 2.52 -13.40
C TRP A 616 20.67 1.68 -14.19
N GLY A 617 21.78 1.29 -13.57
CA GLY A 617 22.83 0.51 -14.22
C GLY A 617 22.44 -0.95 -14.41
N TYR A 618 22.88 -1.54 -15.52
CA TYR A 618 22.88 -2.99 -15.71
C TYR A 618 24.26 -3.54 -16.06
N GLY A 619 24.53 -4.75 -15.60
CA GLY A 619 25.61 -5.61 -16.08
C GLY A 619 25.04 -6.85 -16.75
N ARG A 620 25.37 -7.08 -18.01
CA ARG A 620 24.94 -8.24 -18.80
C ARG A 620 26.13 -9.15 -19.06
N LEU A 621 26.12 -10.35 -18.49
CA LEU A 621 27.16 -11.37 -18.66
C LEU A 621 26.61 -12.53 -19.48
N GLU A 622 27.07 -12.69 -20.72
CA GLU A 622 26.71 -13.81 -21.59
C GLU A 622 27.58 -15.03 -21.26
N LEU A 623 26.94 -16.16 -20.96
CA LEU A 623 27.59 -17.38 -20.47
C LEU A 623 27.53 -18.49 -21.53
N THR A 624 28.51 -19.40 -21.48
CA THR A 624 28.57 -20.56 -22.38
C THR A 624 27.55 -21.62 -21.96
N PRO A 625 26.68 -22.10 -22.87
CA PRO A 625 25.72 -23.16 -22.57
C PRO A 625 26.43 -24.51 -22.35
N GLY A 626 25.80 -25.41 -21.59
CA GLY A 626 26.35 -26.76 -21.33
C GLY A 626 27.42 -26.84 -20.25
N GLN A 627 27.93 -25.71 -19.78
CA GLN A 627 28.88 -25.63 -18.68
C GLN A 627 28.16 -25.30 -17.37
N THR A 628 28.66 -25.85 -16.26
CA THR A 628 28.29 -25.42 -14.91
C THR A 628 29.03 -24.13 -14.56
N TRP A 629 28.28 -23.08 -14.25
CA TRP A 629 28.81 -21.79 -13.82
C TRP A 629 28.64 -21.63 -12.32
N ASN A 630 29.75 -21.43 -11.60
CA ASN A 630 29.71 -21.01 -10.20
C ASN A 630 30.02 -19.51 -10.15
N ILE A 631 29.10 -18.72 -9.60
CA ILE A 631 29.17 -17.26 -9.60
C ILE A 631 29.09 -16.80 -8.15
N GLU A 632 30.19 -16.26 -7.64
CA GLU A 632 30.29 -15.74 -6.28
C GLU A 632 29.87 -14.26 -6.24
N LEU A 633 29.01 -13.91 -5.29
CA LEU A 633 28.62 -12.55 -4.94
C LEU A 633 29.12 -12.23 -3.54
N ALA A 634 30.15 -11.40 -3.42
CA ALA A 634 30.76 -11.05 -2.13
C ALA A 634 30.56 -9.58 -1.78
N ASN A 635 30.05 -9.32 -0.56
CA ASN A 635 30.00 -7.99 0.03
C ASN A 635 31.33 -7.67 0.72
N PHE A 636 31.96 -6.53 0.40
CA PHE A 636 33.19 -6.09 1.07
C PHE A 636 32.95 -5.44 2.44
N THR A 637 31.71 -5.05 2.73
CA THR A 637 31.31 -4.46 4.01
C THR A 637 30.13 -5.26 4.60
N PRO A 638 30.34 -6.55 4.96
CA PRO A 638 29.31 -7.30 5.65
C PRO A 638 29.09 -6.68 7.03
N ALA A 639 27.83 -6.50 7.43
CA ALA A 639 27.52 -6.07 8.78
C ALA A 639 27.90 -7.19 9.77
N PRO A 640 28.39 -6.84 10.98
CA PRO A 640 28.73 -7.83 11.99
C PRO A 640 27.46 -8.58 12.44
N THR A 641 27.50 -9.91 12.38
CA THR A 641 26.42 -10.76 12.88
C THR A 641 26.54 -10.88 14.39
N ASN A 642 25.70 -10.16 15.14
CA ASN A 642 25.77 -10.12 16.60
C ASN A 642 24.97 -11.23 17.31
N LEU A 643 24.46 -12.23 16.57
CA LEU A 643 23.58 -13.25 17.12
C LEU A 643 24.14 -14.65 16.88
N ASN A 644 24.08 -15.49 17.92
CA ASN A 644 24.33 -16.92 17.80
C ASN A 644 23.26 -17.53 16.87
N PRO A 645 23.64 -18.15 15.75
CA PRO A 645 22.66 -18.73 14.85
C PRO A 645 21.94 -19.88 15.54
N ALA A 646 20.60 -19.78 15.61
CA ALA A 646 19.76 -20.92 15.95
C ALA A 646 19.93 -22.02 14.89
N LYS A 647 19.75 -23.29 15.27
CA LYS A 647 19.69 -24.40 14.32
C LYS A 647 18.46 -24.18 13.41
N ILE A 648 18.65 -24.15 12.10
CA ILE A 648 17.56 -23.84 11.15
C ILE A 648 16.62 -25.04 10.91
N SER A 649 17.11 -26.26 11.15
CA SER A 649 16.31 -27.48 11.09
C SER A 649 15.55 -27.74 12.38
N SER A 650 14.38 -28.38 12.26
CA SER A 650 13.70 -29.00 13.40
C SER A 650 14.57 -30.08 14.06
N ASP A 651 14.37 -30.31 15.36
CA ASP A 651 14.93 -31.46 16.08
C ASP A 651 14.12 -32.75 15.85
N LEU A 652 12.98 -32.64 15.17
CA LEU A 652 12.10 -33.74 14.82
C LEU A 652 12.72 -34.62 13.72
N VAL A 653 12.75 -35.94 13.94
CA VAL A 653 13.14 -36.90 12.91
C VAL A 653 11.89 -37.61 12.41
N LEU A 654 11.59 -37.42 11.13
CA LEU A 654 10.41 -37.96 10.45
C LEU A 654 10.82 -39.01 9.42
N ASN A 655 10.28 -40.22 9.57
CA ASN A 655 10.30 -41.26 8.54
C ASN A 655 8.85 -41.59 8.19
N LEU A 656 8.29 -40.85 7.23
CA LEU A 656 6.89 -40.95 6.82
C LEU A 656 6.78 -41.35 5.33
N PRO A 657 5.73 -42.05 4.91
CA PRO A 657 5.56 -42.48 3.52
C PRO A 657 5.44 -41.35 2.49
N ASP A 658 5.01 -40.16 2.89
CA ASP A 658 4.80 -39.00 2.03
C ASP A 658 5.89 -37.95 2.26
N SER A 659 6.68 -37.70 1.22
CA SER A 659 7.78 -36.73 1.28
C SER A 659 7.31 -35.27 1.20
N GLU A 660 6.14 -34.99 0.62
CA GLU A 660 5.56 -33.64 0.52
C GLU A 660 5.17 -33.14 1.92
N PHE A 661 4.62 -34.03 2.76
CA PHE A 661 4.32 -33.74 4.16
C PHE A 661 5.56 -33.29 4.93
N VAL A 662 6.66 -34.03 4.80
CA VAL A 662 7.94 -33.75 5.47
C VAL A 662 8.57 -32.46 4.95
N GLN A 663 8.52 -32.24 3.63
CA GLN A 663 9.04 -31.03 3.00
C GLN A 663 8.26 -29.78 3.42
N SER A 664 6.93 -29.85 3.42
CA SER A 664 6.04 -28.76 3.89
C SER A 664 6.36 -28.38 5.33
N LEU A 665 6.44 -29.37 6.23
CA LEU A 665 6.71 -29.16 7.64
C LEU A 665 8.08 -28.48 7.85
N ASN A 666 9.12 -29.01 7.19
CA ASN A 666 10.47 -28.45 7.28
C ASN A 666 10.55 -27.04 6.69
N ALA A 667 9.86 -26.78 5.57
CA ALA A 667 9.77 -25.45 4.98
C ALA A 667 9.10 -24.47 5.95
N GLN A 668 8.05 -24.87 6.67
CA GLN A 668 7.38 -23.98 7.62
C GLN A 668 8.31 -23.57 8.77
N VAL A 669 9.01 -24.52 9.38
CA VAL A 669 10.03 -24.23 10.41
C VAL A 669 11.08 -23.26 9.87
N THR A 670 11.58 -23.53 8.66
CA THR A 670 12.60 -22.70 8.00
C THR A 670 12.12 -21.27 7.78
N HIS A 671 10.90 -21.07 7.27
CA HIS A 671 10.31 -19.75 7.06
C HIS A 671 10.14 -18.96 8.35
N LEU A 672 9.61 -19.58 9.41
CA LEU A 672 9.44 -18.93 10.71
C LEU A 672 10.78 -18.42 11.26
N LEU A 673 11.84 -19.24 11.15
CA LEU A 673 13.17 -18.89 11.62
C LEU A 673 13.80 -17.74 10.80
N MET A 674 13.69 -17.80 9.47
CA MET A 674 14.23 -16.76 8.58
C MET A 674 13.48 -15.42 8.72
N GLY A 675 12.22 -15.46 9.16
CA GLY A 675 11.37 -14.29 9.41
C GLY A 675 11.71 -13.49 10.66
N LEU A 676 12.47 -14.05 11.61
CA LEU A 676 12.81 -13.37 12.86
C LEU A 676 13.74 -12.17 12.63
N VAL A 677 13.48 -11.08 13.35
CA VAL A 677 14.32 -9.87 13.38
C VAL A 677 14.69 -9.57 14.83
N GLY A 678 15.98 -9.63 15.15
CA GLY A 678 16.45 -9.64 16.53
C GLY A 678 15.81 -10.79 17.33
N ASN A 679 15.27 -10.46 18.49
CA ASN A 679 14.49 -11.36 19.34
C ASN A 679 12.97 -11.17 19.19
N ARG A 680 12.52 -10.73 18.00
CA ARG A 680 11.11 -10.45 17.73
C ARG A 680 10.62 -11.24 16.51
N THR A 681 9.37 -11.68 16.58
CA THR A 681 8.63 -12.23 15.45
C THR A 681 8.10 -11.10 14.56
N ARG A 682 7.71 -11.44 13.33
CA ARG A 682 7.01 -10.55 12.38
C ARG A 682 5.79 -11.25 11.81
N PRO A 683 4.71 -10.55 11.43
CA PRO A 683 3.52 -11.16 10.80
C PRO A 683 3.81 -11.87 9.48
N GLY A 684 4.76 -11.35 8.70
CA GLY A 684 5.17 -11.85 7.39
C GLY A 684 6.50 -11.20 7.00
N ASP A 685 6.76 -11.09 5.70
CA ASP A 685 7.91 -10.38 5.13
C ASP A 685 8.35 -9.16 5.99
N PRO A 686 9.58 -9.19 6.57
CA PRO A 686 10.01 -8.18 7.54
C PRO A 686 10.16 -6.75 7.01
N LEU A 687 10.27 -6.56 5.69
CA LEU A 687 10.28 -5.22 5.08
C LEU A 687 8.86 -4.72 4.85
N ASN A 688 7.88 -5.61 4.71
CA ASN A 688 6.48 -5.23 4.68
C ASN A 688 5.94 -4.94 6.09
N TYR A 689 6.19 -5.86 7.02
CA TYR A 689 5.79 -5.72 8.41
C TYR A 689 7.00 -5.34 9.27
N SER A 690 7.24 -4.04 9.41
CA SER A 690 8.38 -3.54 10.20
C SER A 690 8.20 -3.71 11.71
N LEU A 691 6.96 -3.90 12.19
CA LEU A 691 6.61 -4.06 13.60
C LEU A 691 6.25 -5.50 13.98
N PRO A 692 6.55 -5.94 15.21
CA PRO A 692 6.03 -7.20 15.73
C PRO A 692 4.52 -7.09 16.00
N TYR A 693 3.78 -8.14 15.67
CA TYR A 693 2.38 -8.30 16.08
C TYR A 693 2.33 -9.47 17.03
N LEU A 694 1.80 -9.24 18.23
CA LEU A 694 1.81 -10.22 19.32
C LEU A 694 0.89 -11.40 19.00
N ARG A 695 -0.27 -11.18 18.37
CA ARG A 695 -1.19 -12.27 18.00
C ARG A 695 -0.49 -13.27 17.08
N GLU A 696 0.00 -12.81 15.93
CA GLU A 696 0.70 -13.64 14.96
C GLU A 696 1.98 -14.23 15.56
N GLY A 697 2.68 -13.45 16.39
CA GLY A 697 3.88 -13.89 17.10
C GLY A 697 3.64 -15.04 18.07
N ALA A 698 2.49 -15.07 18.75
CA ALA A 698 2.14 -16.12 19.70
C ALA A 698 2.08 -17.47 19.01
N TYR A 699 1.37 -17.57 17.88
CA TYR A 699 1.31 -18.79 17.07
C TYR A 699 2.69 -19.22 16.57
N GLN A 700 3.52 -18.27 16.12
CA GLN A 700 4.89 -18.57 15.67
C GLN A 700 5.75 -19.14 16.80
N MET A 701 5.69 -18.53 17.99
CA MET A 701 6.47 -18.99 19.14
C MET A 701 6.04 -20.39 19.61
N VAL A 702 4.72 -20.65 19.66
CA VAL A 702 4.18 -21.98 19.97
C VAL A 702 4.61 -23.00 18.91
N ALA A 703 4.51 -22.66 17.63
CA ALA A 703 4.90 -23.55 16.52
C ALA A 703 6.40 -23.89 16.56
N LEU A 704 7.26 -22.90 16.80
CA LEU A 704 8.70 -23.10 16.96
C LEU A 704 9.01 -23.98 18.18
N ALA A 705 8.36 -23.73 19.31
CA ALA A 705 8.53 -24.56 20.50
C ALA A 705 8.12 -26.01 20.25
N ARG A 706 6.95 -26.25 19.63
CA ARG A 706 6.47 -27.59 19.26
C ARG A 706 7.37 -28.29 18.24
N ALA A 707 8.06 -27.53 17.39
CA ALA A 707 9.04 -28.04 16.43
C ALA A 707 10.45 -28.29 17.01
N GLY A 708 10.64 -28.11 18.33
CA GLY A 708 11.90 -28.38 19.03
C GLY A 708 12.81 -27.16 19.22
N GLN A 709 12.44 -25.98 18.75
CA GLN A 709 13.26 -24.76 18.84
C GLN A 709 13.15 -24.08 20.23
N LEU A 710 13.34 -24.85 21.30
CA LEU A 710 13.02 -24.42 22.67
C LEU A 710 13.88 -23.27 23.18
N ASP A 711 15.19 -23.31 22.96
CA ASP A 711 16.10 -22.23 23.40
C ASP A 711 15.73 -20.89 22.74
N LEU A 712 15.41 -20.94 21.45
CA LEU A 712 14.98 -19.77 20.70
C LEU A 712 13.60 -19.27 21.16
N ALA A 713 12.62 -20.16 21.33
CA ALA A 713 11.30 -19.80 21.83
C ALA A 713 11.37 -19.16 23.24
N LYS A 714 12.27 -19.67 24.10
CA LYS A 714 12.58 -19.08 25.41
C LYS A 714 13.15 -17.66 25.28
N GLN A 715 14.03 -17.40 24.30
CA GLN A 715 14.57 -16.06 24.04
C GLN A 715 13.51 -15.08 23.52
N LEU A 716 12.57 -15.53 22.68
CA LEU A 716 11.49 -14.70 22.14
C LEU A 716 10.48 -14.28 23.23
N SER A 717 10.38 -15.05 24.31
CA SER A 717 9.37 -14.88 25.37
C SER A 717 9.37 -13.52 26.05
N GLY A 718 10.51 -12.82 26.11
CA GLY A 718 10.61 -11.51 26.76
C GLY A 718 9.59 -10.49 26.21
N TYR A 719 9.41 -10.45 24.89
CA TYR A 719 8.43 -9.55 24.25
C TYR A 719 7.00 -9.78 24.76
N PHE A 720 6.61 -11.05 24.82
CA PHE A 720 5.26 -11.49 25.19
C PHE A 720 5.02 -11.31 26.68
N ALA A 721 6.05 -11.48 27.51
CA ALA A 721 5.99 -11.25 28.95
C ALA A 721 5.79 -9.76 29.28
N GLU A 722 6.42 -8.87 28.54
CA GLU A 722 6.40 -7.41 28.78
C GLU A 722 5.18 -6.70 28.17
N THR A 723 4.53 -7.27 27.15
CA THR A 723 3.47 -6.57 26.37
C THR A 723 2.09 -7.11 26.69
N ASP A 724 1.16 -6.27 27.17
CA ASP A 724 -0.17 -6.72 27.60
C ASP A 724 -1.28 -6.50 26.55
N PHE A 725 -1.38 -5.34 25.91
CA PHE A 725 -2.51 -5.04 25.00
C PHE A 725 -2.12 -4.73 23.56
N ILE A 726 -0.85 -4.47 23.25
CA ILE A 726 -0.45 -3.97 21.92
C ILE A 726 -0.28 -5.10 20.91
N ASN A 727 -0.96 -4.94 19.77
CA ASN A 727 -0.77 -5.74 18.56
C ASN A 727 -0.41 -4.82 17.38
N GLY A 728 0.87 -4.75 17.03
CA GLY A 728 1.36 -3.78 16.05
C GLY A 728 1.23 -2.34 16.56
N ILE A 729 0.24 -1.60 16.05
CA ILE A 729 -0.04 -0.20 16.45
C ILE A 729 -1.37 -0.03 17.18
N HIS A 730 -2.13 -1.11 17.38
CA HIS A 730 -3.48 -1.08 17.94
C HIS A 730 -3.54 -1.87 19.26
N PRO A 731 -4.25 -1.37 20.28
CA PRO A 731 -4.57 -2.17 21.46
C PRO A 731 -5.72 -3.15 21.17
N GLU A 732 -5.61 -4.39 21.64
CA GLU A 732 -6.58 -5.47 21.43
C GLU A 732 -6.76 -6.31 22.70
N ALA A 733 -8.00 -6.67 23.04
CA ALA A 733 -8.37 -7.25 24.34
C ALA A 733 -7.95 -8.72 24.52
N GLU A 734 -7.71 -9.46 23.44
CA GLU A 734 -7.25 -10.86 23.46
C GLU A 734 -5.74 -11.03 23.73
N ILE A 735 -4.97 -9.95 23.62
CA ILE A 735 -3.50 -9.98 23.65
C ILE A 735 -2.92 -10.49 24.98
N PRO A 736 -3.47 -10.15 26.17
CA PRO A 736 -2.99 -10.75 27.42
C PRO A 736 -3.14 -12.27 27.41
N ALA A 737 -4.25 -12.78 26.86
CA ALA A 737 -4.55 -14.21 26.82
C ALA A 737 -3.62 -14.97 25.85
N LEU A 738 -3.39 -14.42 24.66
CA LEU A 738 -2.44 -14.97 23.69
C LEU A 738 -1.01 -14.97 24.23
N GLY A 739 -0.63 -13.91 24.96
CA GLY A 739 0.66 -13.82 25.65
C GLY A 739 0.82 -14.94 26.68
N ILE A 740 -0.18 -15.19 27.53
CA ILE A 740 -0.16 -16.31 28.49
C ILE A 740 0.00 -17.64 27.75
N TRP A 741 -0.89 -17.93 26.78
CA TRP A 741 -0.88 -19.21 26.04
C TRP A 741 0.49 -19.50 25.41
N ALA A 742 1.09 -18.50 24.77
CA ALA A 742 2.38 -18.69 24.13
C ALA A 742 3.51 -18.92 25.16
N LEU A 743 3.56 -18.12 26.23
CA LEU A 743 4.57 -18.24 27.29
C LEU A 743 4.47 -19.59 28.02
N THR A 744 3.26 -20.03 28.36
CA THR A 744 3.03 -21.29 29.06
C THR A 744 3.29 -22.49 28.19
N ALA A 745 2.97 -22.44 26.88
CA ALA A 745 3.31 -23.50 25.95
C ALA A 745 4.83 -23.70 25.83
N VAL A 746 5.62 -22.62 25.84
CA VAL A 746 7.09 -22.72 25.90
C VAL A 746 7.53 -23.27 27.26
N ALA A 747 7.00 -22.74 28.36
CA ALA A 747 7.35 -23.14 29.72
C ALA A 747 7.02 -24.61 30.02
N GLU A 748 5.93 -25.13 29.48
CA GLU A 748 5.55 -26.54 29.58
C GLU A 748 6.61 -27.45 28.94
N GLN A 749 7.13 -27.07 27.77
CA GLN A 749 8.13 -27.87 27.04
C GLN A 749 9.55 -27.71 27.58
N VAL A 750 9.92 -26.50 28.01
CA VAL A 750 11.22 -26.25 28.65
C VAL A 750 11.32 -26.97 30.00
N ASN A 751 10.21 -27.03 30.75
CA ASN A 751 10.10 -27.74 32.03
C ASN A 751 11.23 -27.42 33.03
N GLN A 752 11.56 -26.14 33.18
CA GLN A 752 12.60 -25.65 34.10
C GLN A 752 11.98 -24.78 35.20
N PRO A 753 12.10 -25.16 36.49
CA PRO A 753 11.54 -24.38 37.58
C PRO A 753 12.06 -22.93 37.69
N GLU A 754 13.29 -22.65 37.27
CA GLU A 754 13.79 -21.26 37.21
C GLU A 754 13.04 -20.43 36.18
N TYR A 755 12.74 -21.03 35.03
CA TYR A 755 12.05 -20.35 33.95
C TYR A 755 10.58 -20.10 34.32
N ASP A 756 9.89 -21.08 34.89
CA ASP A 756 8.53 -20.91 35.41
C ASP A 756 8.45 -19.76 36.45
N ARG A 757 9.40 -19.73 37.39
CA ARG A 757 9.50 -18.64 38.38
C ARG A 757 9.76 -17.27 37.74
N SER A 758 10.56 -17.22 36.67
CA SER A 758 10.84 -15.98 35.96
C SER A 758 9.62 -15.41 35.21
N LEU A 759 8.75 -16.30 34.70
CA LEU A 759 7.53 -15.91 33.99
C LEU A 759 6.38 -15.54 34.94
N TRP A 760 6.39 -16.07 36.16
CA TRP A 760 5.29 -15.94 37.12
C TRP A 760 4.73 -14.51 37.28
N PRO A 761 5.54 -13.45 37.49
CA PRO A 761 5.02 -12.10 37.67
C PRO A 761 4.20 -11.61 36.46
N SER A 762 4.66 -11.91 35.25
CA SER A 762 3.99 -11.53 34.00
C SER A 762 2.71 -12.33 33.78
N ILE A 763 2.72 -13.63 34.09
CA ILE A 763 1.53 -14.48 33.97
C ILE A 763 0.47 -14.09 34.98
N GLN A 764 0.86 -13.83 36.24
CA GLN A 764 -0.04 -13.35 37.28
C GLN A 764 -0.69 -12.03 36.86
N ARG A 765 0.11 -11.04 36.43
CA ARG A 765 -0.41 -9.75 35.96
C ARG A 765 -1.44 -9.91 34.85
N LYS A 766 -1.10 -10.64 33.78
CA LYS A 766 -1.99 -10.86 32.63
C LYS A 766 -3.27 -11.60 33.01
N ALA A 767 -3.18 -12.59 33.90
CA ALA A 767 -4.36 -13.32 34.37
C ALA A 767 -5.30 -12.42 35.18
N GLU A 768 -4.76 -11.54 36.03
CA GLU A 768 -5.57 -10.56 36.74
C GLU A 768 -6.18 -9.52 35.79
N LEU A 769 -5.47 -9.06 34.75
CA LEU A 769 -6.05 -8.20 33.70
C LEU A 769 -7.27 -8.85 33.04
N ILE A 770 -7.21 -10.17 32.78
CA ILE A 770 -8.34 -10.93 32.24
C ILE A 770 -9.51 -10.95 33.25
N VAL A 771 -9.25 -11.19 34.54
CA VAL A 771 -10.29 -11.21 35.58
C VAL A 771 -10.92 -9.82 35.76
N ASP A 772 -10.14 -8.75 35.68
CA ASP A 772 -10.63 -7.37 35.70
C ASP A 772 -11.58 -7.10 34.52
N MET A 773 -11.21 -7.56 33.31
CA MET A 773 -12.09 -7.48 32.14
C MET A 773 -13.37 -8.32 32.28
N LEU A 774 -13.32 -9.47 32.94
CA LEU A 774 -14.51 -10.31 33.15
C LEU A 774 -15.47 -9.75 34.20
N SER A 775 -14.93 -9.09 35.22
CA SER A 775 -15.70 -8.57 36.35
C SER A 775 -16.29 -7.17 36.12
N THR A 776 -15.72 -6.38 35.20
CA THR A 776 -16.25 -5.06 34.87
C THR A 776 -17.49 -5.12 33.97
N ASN A 777 -18.51 -4.35 34.36
CA ASN A 777 -19.74 -4.12 33.58
C ASN A 777 -19.72 -2.77 32.86
N ARG A 778 -18.55 -2.11 32.77
CA ARG A 778 -18.42 -0.82 32.09
C ARG A 778 -17.68 -1.01 30.77
N PRO A 779 -18.36 -0.86 29.61
CA PRO A 779 -17.70 -0.85 28.31
C PRO A 779 -16.65 0.24 28.25
N GLY A 780 -15.53 -0.07 27.61
CA GLY A 780 -14.39 0.83 27.52
C GLY A 780 -13.72 1.10 28.86
N TYR A 781 -13.87 0.23 29.86
CA TYR A 781 -13.13 0.36 31.12
C TYR A 781 -11.63 0.12 30.86
N PRO A 782 -10.77 1.14 31.01
CA PRO A 782 -9.35 0.99 30.76
C PRO A 782 -8.71 0.20 31.90
N VAL A 783 -8.02 -0.91 31.61
CA VAL A 783 -7.24 -1.67 32.61
C VAL A 783 -5.77 -1.19 32.65
N VAL A 784 -5.54 0.07 32.26
CA VAL A 784 -4.20 0.57 31.92
C VAL A 784 -3.29 0.66 33.15
N GLU A 785 -3.83 0.97 34.33
CA GLU A 785 -3.07 1.09 35.59
C GLU A 785 -2.27 -0.19 35.92
N ASN A 786 -2.79 -1.35 35.54
CA ASN A 786 -2.18 -2.66 35.80
C ASN A 786 -1.42 -3.22 34.57
N SER A 787 -1.46 -2.52 33.43
CA SER A 787 -0.92 -3.03 32.18
C SER A 787 0.50 -2.54 31.89
N GLN A 788 1.33 -3.42 31.36
CA GLN A 788 2.58 -3.04 30.71
C GLN A 788 2.35 -2.89 29.21
N ILE A 789 2.50 -1.66 28.75
CA ILE A 789 2.46 -1.29 27.34
C ILE A 789 3.84 -0.72 27.04
N PRO A 790 4.86 -1.57 26.78
CA PRO A 790 6.15 -1.06 26.37
C PRO A 790 5.94 -0.19 25.15
N PHE A 791 6.51 1.02 25.20
CA PHE A 791 6.39 1.94 24.07
C PHE A 791 6.87 1.23 22.82
N SER A 792 5.99 1.20 21.81
CA SER A 792 6.31 0.67 20.49
C SER A 792 7.60 1.33 19.99
N GLU A 793 8.36 0.63 19.13
CA GLU A 793 9.51 1.20 18.41
C GLU A 793 9.16 2.52 17.69
N TYR A 794 7.86 2.80 17.48
CA TYR A 794 7.33 4.03 16.91
C TYR A 794 6.15 4.57 17.74
N PRO A 795 6.42 5.25 18.88
CA PRO A 795 5.39 5.62 19.86
C PRO A 795 4.37 6.65 19.34
N ASP A 796 4.78 7.53 18.42
CA ASP A 796 3.94 8.61 17.86
C ASP A 796 2.72 8.11 17.07
N PHE A 797 2.70 6.82 16.71
CA PHE A 797 1.68 6.21 15.85
C PHE A 797 0.74 5.25 16.57
N VAL A 798 0.98 4.99 17.86
CA VAL A 798 0.09 4.15 18.65
C VAL A 798 -1.21 4.92 18.88
N ARG A 799 -2.32 4.41 18.33
CA ARG A 799 -3.63 5.01 18.53
C ARG A 799 -4.15 4.62 19.92
N MET A 800 -3.82 5.43 20.91
CA MET A 800 -4.31 5.27 22.28
C MET A 800 -5.78 5.70 22.47
N ASP A 801 -6.45 6.13 21.41
CA ASP A 801 -7.88 6.53 21.42
C ASP A 801 -8.85 5.33 21.50
N LEU A 802 -8.34 4.09 21.46
CA LEU A 802 -9.11 2.87 21.73
C LEU A 802 -8.83 2.39 23.16
N LEU A 803 -9.88 2.25 23.96
CA LEU A 803 -9.79 1.84 25.37
C LEU A 803 -9.27 0.39 25.45
N ALA A 804 -8.12 0.18 26.07
CA ALA A 804 -7.59 -1.15 26.35
C ALA A 804 -8.37 -1.80 27.51
N GLY A 805 -9.07 -2.90 27.26
CA GLY A 805 -9.84 -3.60 28.30
C GLY A 805 -11.16 -4.18 27.81
N LYS A 806 -12.20 -4.07 28.65
CA LYS A 806 -13.57 -4.50 28.32
C LYS A 806 -14.11 -3.67 27.16
N MET A 807 -14.55 -4.32 26.08
CA MET A 807 -14.99 -3.61 24.88
C MET A 807 -16.51 -3.37 24.85
N ASP A 808 -17.30 -4.34 25.34
CA ASP A 808 -18.76 -4.36 25.21
C ASP A 808 -19.47 -4.61 26.53
N ASP A 809 -20.74 -4.24 26.63
CA ASP A 809 -21.56 -4.41 27.86
C ASP A 809 -22.18 -5.81 27.94
N VAL A 810 -21.34 -6.84 27.97
CA VAL A 810 -21.81 -8.24 28.05
C VAL A 810 -21.33 -8.86 29.36
N PRO A 811 -22.23 -9.19 30.30
CA PRO A 811 -21.86 -9.79 31.58
C PRO A 811 -21.13 -11.13 31.39
N GLY A 812 -19.99 -11.30 32.09
CA GLY A 812 -19.20 -12.54 32.07
C GLY A 812 -18.45 -12.83 30.77
N LEU A 813 -18.48 -11.92 29.79
CA LEU A 813 -17.73 -11.99 28.53
C LEU A 813 -16.85 -10.74 28.40
N ILE A 814 -15.84 -10.76 27.53
CA ILE A 814 -14.92 -9.60 27.37
C ILE A 814 -15.46 -8.66 26.28
N THR A 815 -15.95 -9.23 25.19
CA THR A 815 -16.42 -8.54 23.99
C THR A 815 -17.41 -9.42 23.22
N ILE A 816 -18.17 -8.81 22.30
CA ILE A 816 -19.00 -9.52 21.32
C ILE A 816 -18.17 -10.20 20.22
N ASP A 817 -16.90 -9.82 20.01
CA ASP A 817 -15.96 -10.66 19.28
C ASP A 817 -15.55 -11.81 20.20
N PRO A 818 -15.87 -13.08 19.86
CA PRO A 818 -15.61 -14.18 20.76
C PRO A 818 -14.11 -14.44 20.99
N SER A 819 -13.21 -13.91 20.15
CA SER A 819 -11.77 -14.20 20.18
C SER A 819 -11.15 -13.98 21.56
N ALA A 820 -11.43 -12.83 22.20
CA ALA A 820 -10.89 -12.52 23.52
C ALA A 820 -11.40 -13.50 24.59
N SER A 821 -12.71 -13.74 24.64
CA SER A 821 -13.28 -14.69 25.60
C SER A 821 -12.81 -16.14 25.39
N ILE A 822 -12.72 -16.58 24.13
CA ILE A 822 -12.24 -17.92 23.78
C ILE A 822 -10.79 -18.11 24.24
N MET A 823 -9.90 -17.17 23.91
CA MET A 823 -8.49 -17.28 24.30
C MET A 823 -8.27 -17.05 25.79
N SER A 824 -9.05 -16.18 26.44
CA SER A 824 -8.99 -15.96 27.89
C SER A 824 -9.34 -17.21 28.69
N TYR A 825 -10.30 -18.02 28.23
CA TYR A 825 -10.57 -19.33 28.84
C TYR A 825 -9.32 -20.20 28.85
N ARG A 826 -8.65 -20.34 27.71
CA ARG A 826 -7.41 -21.12 27.58
C ARG A 826 -6.30 -20.57 28.48
N ALA A 827 -6.11 -19.26 28.44
CA ALA A 827 -5.10 -18.56 29.21
C ALA A 827 -5.29 -18.73 30.73
N LEU A 828 -6.52 -18.70 31.23
CA LEU A 828 -6.78 -18.89 32.66
C LEU A 828 -6.44 -20.32 33.12
N LEU A 829 -6.69 -21.33 32.29
CA LEU A 829 -6.28 -22.70 32.56
C LEU A 829 -4.75 -22.84 32.54
N ASP A 830 -4.11 -22.31 31.50
CA ASP A 830 -2.65 -22.34 31.36
C ASP A 830 -1.94 -21.60 32.50
N ALA A 831 -2.49 -20.45 32.92
CA ALA A 831 -2.01 -19.69 34.07
C ALA A 831 -2.18 -20.47 35.37
N ALA A 832 -3.30 -21.18 35.55
CA ALA A 832 -3.52 -22.00 36.73
C ALA A 832 -2.58 -23.21 36.83
N ASP A 833 -2.23 -23.81 35.70
CA ASP A 833 -1.25 -24.90 35.66
C ASP A 833 0.16 -24.40 35.97
N LEU A 834 0.57 -23.25 35.44
CA LEU A 834 1.82 -22.61 35.85
C LEU A 834 1.80 -22.23 37.34
N ALA A 835 0.70 -21.67 37.85
CA ALA A 835 0.55 -21.33 39.26
C ALA A 835 0.76 -22.55 40.17
N ALA A 836 0.26 -23.72 39.78
CA ALA A 836 0.51 -24.96 40.51
C ALA A 836 2.01 -25.33 40.52
N ARG A 837 2.71 -25.18 39.39
CA ARG A 837 4.16 -25.47 39.29
C ARG A 837 5.02 -24.52 40.13
N VAL A 838 4.61 -23.27 40.31
CA VAL A 838 5.31 -22.28 41.16
C VAL A 838 4.76 -22.20 42.59
N ASN A 839 3.99 -23.21 43.02
CA ASN A 839 3.44 -23.34 44.37
C ASN A 839 2.48 -22.20 44.80
N GLN A 840 1.58 -21.80 43.90
CA GLN A 840 0.54 -20.79 44.11
C GLN A 840 -0.88 -21.39 43.99
N PRO A 841 -1.27 -22.33 44.89
CA PRO A 841 -2.50 -23.10 44.75
C PRO A 841 -3.79 -22.27 44.85
N ALA A 842 -3.76 -21.15 45.58
CA ALA A 842 -4.92 -20.25 45.69
C ALA A 842 -5.25 -19.56 44.36
N ALA A 843 -4.23 -19.03 43.67
CA ALA A 843 -4.38 -18.44 42.35
C ALA A 843 -4.84 -19.51 41.33
N ALA A 844 -4.21 -20.69 41.35
CA ALA A 844 -4.59 -21.81 40.48
C ALA A 844 -6.08 -22.18 40.62
N LYS A 845 -6.58 -22.30 41.85
CA LYS A 845 -8.00 -22.61 42.10
C LYS A 845 -8.93 -21.49 41.63
N ARG A 846 -8.58 -20.23 41.90
CA ARG A 846 -9.38 -19.06 41.49
C ARG A 846 -9.49 -18.98 39.96
N TRP A 847 -8.38 -19.04 39.24
CA TRP A 847 -8.40 -18.89 37.79
C TRP A 847 -9.09 -20.05 37.07
N ARG A 848 -9.00 -21.30 37.58
CA ARG A 848 -9.84 -22.41 37.09
C ARG A 848 -11.33 -22.13 37.26
N SER A 849 -11.74 -21.60 38.42
CA SER A 849 -13.13 -21.23 38.66
C SER A 849 -13.61 -20.09 37.74
N GLU A 850 -12.78 -19.09 37.47
CA GLU A 850 -13.11 -18.05 36.50
C GLU A 850 -13.17 -18.58 35.06
N ALA A 851 -12.32 -19.53 34.68
CA ALA A 851 -12.39 -20.20 33.38
C ALA A 851 -13.71 -20.98 33.22
N GLU A 852 -14.14 -21.73 34.24
CA GLU A 852 -15.44 -22.43 34.25
C GLU A 852 -16.62 -21.45 34.09
N ARG A 853 -16.60 -20.31 34.80
CA ARG A 853 -17.63 -19.27 34.67
C ARG A 853 -17.66 -18.67 33.27
N LEU A 854 -16.48 -18.38 32.71
CA LEU A 854 -16.35 -17.85 31.35
C LEU A 854 -16.86 -18.84 30.30
N GLN A 855 -16.51 -20.12 30.42
CA GLN A 855 -17.02 -21.17 29.54
C GLN A 855 -18.56 -21.27 29.61
N ALA A 856 -19.13 -21.23 30.81
CA ALA A 856 -20.58 -21.24 30.99
C ALA A 856 -21.27 -20.00 30.41
N ALA A 857 -20.68 -18.82 30.56
CA ALA A 857 -21.18 -17.58 29.97
C ALA A 857 -21.12 -17.61 28.43
N TRP A 858 -20.01 -18.09 27.89
CA TRP A 858 -19.82 -18.27 26.45
C TRP A 858 -20.81 -19.25 25.85
N GLY A 859 -21.01 -20.42 26.48
CA GLY A 859 -21.98 -21.42 26.02
C GLY A 859 -23.43 -20.88 26.01
N LYS A 860 -23.82 -20.12 27.04
CA LYS A 860 -25.14 -19.44 27.08
C LYS A 860 -25.32 -18.39 25.98
N ALA A 861 -24.24 -17.70 25.61
CA ALA A 861 -24.26 -16.67 24.58
C ALA A 861 -24.09 -17.22 23.16
N PHE A 862 -23.74 -18.50 23.00
CA PHE A 862 -23.30 -19.09 21.73
C PHE A 862 -24.28 -18.82 20.58
N GLU A 863 -25.53 -19.27 20.70
CA GLU A 863 -26.53 -19.12 19.63
C GLU A 863 -26.84 -17.66 19.31
N ARG A 864 -26.90 -16.81 20.35
CA ARG A 864 -27.31 -15.41 20.22
C ARG A 864 -26.21 -14.52 19.62
N LEU A 865 -24.95 -14.76 19.99
CA LEU A 865 -23.85 -13.83 19.71
C LEU A 865 -22.74 -14.43 18.84
N PHE A 866 -22.49 -15.74 18.91
CA PHE A 866 -21.23 -16.32 18.42
C PHE A 866 -21.41 -17.33 17.27
N ALA A 867 -22.61 -17.87 17.06
CA ALA A 867 -22.87 -18.88 16.03
C ALA A 867 -22.65 -18.39 14.58
N GLU A 868 -22.69 -17.09 14.33
CA GLU A 868 -22.44 -16.51 13.00
C GLU A 868 -21.01 -15.92 12.87
N ASN A 869 -20.23 -15.89 13.95
CA ASN A 869 -18.89 -15.30 13.94
C ASN A 869 -17.84 -16.34 13.52
N SER A 870 -16.97 -16.00 12.56
CA SER A 870 -15.92 -16.90 12.08
C SER A 870 -14.88 -17.27 13.14
N ALA A 871 -14.58 -16.37 14.08
CA ALA A 871 -13.59 -16.61 15.13
C ALA A 871 -13.98 -17.74 16.09
N THR A 872 -15.28 -17.99 16.26
CA THR A 872 -15.81 -19.17 16.94
C THR A 872 -15.25 -20.45 16.32
N TYR A 873 -15.31 -20.55 14.99
CA TYR A 873 -14.99 -21.77 14.27
C TYR A 873 -13.50 -21.96 13.98
N THR A 874 -12.65 -21.03 14.38
CA THR A 874 -11.19 -21.14 14.24
C THR A 874 -10.48 -21.33 15.57
N ARG A 875 -11.16 -21.09 16.71
CA ARG A 875 -10.51 -21.04 18.04
C ARG A 875 -11.19 -21.90 19.11
N SER A 876 -12.42 -22.38 18.89
CA SER A 876 -13.24 -22.99 19.94
C SER A 876 -12.83 -24.39 20.41
N LEU A 877 -12.30 -25.26 19.55
CA LEU A 877 -11.69 -26.54 19.97
C LEU A 877 -10.18 -26.40 19.97
N TRP A 878 -9.59 -26.11 18.80
CA TRP A 878 -8.20 -25.67 18.70
C TRP A 878 -8.15 -24.14 18.71
N PRO A 879 -7.24 -23.48 19.44
CA PRO A 879 -6.37 -24.03 20.48
C PRO A 879 -7.02 -24.02 21.88
N SER A 880 -8.24 -23.49 22.04
CA SER A 880 -8.74 -23.15 23.38
C SER A 880 -9.36 -24.29 24.16
N GLY A 881 -10.09 -25.19 23.50
CA GLY A 881 -10.93 -26.20 24.13
C GLY A 881 -12.23 -25.68 24.78
N ILE A 882 -12.58 -24.39 24.63
CA ILE A 882 -13.76 -23.81 25.31
C ILE A 882 -15.06 -24.50 24.91
N ALA A 883 -15.16 -24.99 23.68
CA ALA A 883 -16.36 -25.65 23.16
C ALA A 883 -16.44 -27.15 23.44
N ALA A 884 -15.62 -27.71 24.34
CA ALA A 884 -15.71 -29.12 24.72
C ALA A 884 -17.14 -29.52 25.16
N GLY A 885 -17.87 -28.63 25.86
CA GLY A 885 -19.28 -28.83 26.25
C GLY A 885 -20.33 -28.50 25.18
N ASN A 886 -19.94 -27.87 24.07
CA ASN A 886 -20.81 -27.43 22.97
C ASN A 886 -20.36 -28.02 21.62
N GLN A 887 -19.70 -29.17 21.65
CA GLN A 887 -19.06 -29.75 20.47
C GLN A 887 -20.07 -30.02 19.35
N LYS A 888 -21.31 -30.41 19.69
CA LYS A 888 -22.36 -30.69 18.72
C LYS A 888 -22.76 -29.43 17.95
N GLU A 889 -23.01 -28.32 18.63
CA GLU A 889 -23.41 -27.05 18.05
C GLU A 889 -22.27 -26.46 17.19
N VAL A 890 -21.03 -26.55 17.67
CA VAL A 890 -19.86 -26.13 16.90
C VAL A 890 -19.66 -26.99 15.65
N THR A 891 -19.82 -28.31 15.75
CA THR A 891 -19.72 -29.23 14.60
C THR A 891 -20.77 -28.89 13.54
N GLN A 892 -22.02 -28.64 13.93
CA GLN A 892 -23.07 -28.23 12.99
C GLN A 892 -22.73 -26.91 12.28
N GLY A 893 -22.17 -25.93 12.99
CA GLY A 893 -21.70 -24.70 12.40
C GLY A 893 -20.54 -24.92 11.41
N LEU A 894 -19.55 -25.74 11.80
CA LEU A 894 -18.45 -26.14 10.93
C LEU A 894 -18.96 -26.84 9.66
N GLU A 895 -19.96 -27.72 9.75
CA GLU A 895 -20.57 -28.38 8.59
C GLU A 895 -21.19 -27.38 7.61
N ARG A 896 -21.94 -26.39 8.12
CA ARG A 896 -22.50 -25.32 7.28
C ARG A 896 -21.39 -24.56 6.55
N ARG A 897 -20.31 -24.22 7.25
CA ARG A 897 -19.16 -23.50 6.69
C ARG A 897 -18.41 -24.34 5.66
N TRP A 898 -18.21 -25.63 5.93
CA TRP A 898 -17.60 -26.57 5.00
C TRP A 898 -18.34 -26.60 3.66
N ASN A 899 -19.67 -26.78 3.71
CA ASN A 899 -20.53 -26.83 2.52
C ASN A 899 -20.56 -25.51 1.72
N GLN A 900 -20.31 -24.37 2.39
CA GLN A 900 -20.20 -23.07 1.73
C GLN A 900 -18.83 -22.87 1.07
N ALA A 901 -17.76 -23.21 1.80
CA ALA A 901 -16.38 -22.94 1.43
C ALA A 901 -15.76 -23.98 0.49
N HIS A 902 -16.33 -25.19 0.39
CA HIS A 902 -15.80 -26.27 -0.43
C HIS A 902 -16.75 -26.69 -1.55
N ASP A 903 -16.20 -27.22 -2.63
CA ASP A 903 -16.96 -27.84 -3.71
C ASP A 903 -17.36 -29.30 -3.40
N ALA A 904 -18.06 -29.95 -4.34
CA ALA A 904 -18.51 -31.33 -4.19
C ALA A 904 -17.37 -32.35 -4.09
N ASN A 905 -16.16 -31.97 -4.52
CA ASN A 905 -14.95 -32.79 -4.43
C ASN A 905 -14.12 -32.46 -3.17
N GLY A 906 -14.59 -31.55 -2.32
CA GLY A 906 -13.90 -31.13 -1.10
C GLY A 906 -12.77 -30.12 -1.35
N ALA A 907 -12.68 -29.49 -2.52
CA ALA A 907 -11.68 -28.46 -2.80
C ALA A 907 -12.17 -27.07 -2.33
N LEU A 908 -11.26 -26.26 -1.77
CA LEU A 908 -11.55 -24.89 -1.32
C LEU A 908 -11.93 -23.99 -2.51
N ARG A 909 -13.04 -23.25 -2.34
CA ARG A 909 -13.49 -22.21 -3.27
C ARG A 909 -12.81 -20.87 -2.95
N GLN A 910 -12.46 -20.12 -3.99
CA GLN A 910 -11.96 -18.75 -3.85
C GLN A 910 -13.11 -17.76 -3.57
N PRO A 911 -12.89 -16.67 -2.80
CA PRO A 911 -11.62 -16.27 -2.18
C PRO A 911 -11.30 -17.05 -0.89
N VAL A 912 -10.03 -17.41 -0.70
CA VAL A 912 -9.51 -18.13 0.48
C VAL A 912 -8.79 -17.16 1.42
N VAL A 913 -8.93 -17.36 2.74
CA VAL A 913 -8.20 -16.65 3.79
C VAL A 913 -7.30 -17.65 4.53
N PRO A 914 -6.04 -17.84 4.09
CA PRO A 914 -5.24 -19.03 4.40
C PRO A 914 -5.17 -19.44 5.88
N HIS A 915 -4.84 -18.50 6.77
CA HIS A 915 -4.71 -18.79 8.20
C HIS A 915 -6.03 -19.20 8.85
N LEU A 916 -7.17 -18.59 8.47
CA LEU A 916 -8.48 -18.98 8.98
C LEU A 916 -8.89 -20.37 8.48
N ASN A 917 -8.66 -20.64 7.19
CA ASN A 917 -8.97 -21.96 6.62
C ASN A 917 -8.15 -23.08 7.27
N LEU A 918 -6.86 -22.83 7.59
CA LEU A 918 -6.03 -23.78 8.33
C LEU A 918 -6.50 -23.96 9.77
N ALA A 919 -6.87 -22.87 10.46
CA ALA A 919 -7.39 -22.95 11.83
C ALA A 919 -8.75 -23.68 11.91
N GLU A 920 -9.64 -23.51 10.92
CA GLU A 920 -10.87 -24.31 10.77
C GLU A 920 -10.55 -25.78 10.48
N THR A 921 -9.57 -26.03 9.62
CA THR A 921 -9.08 -27.39 9.32
C THR A 921 -8.54 -28.08 10.56
N HIS A 922 -7.91 -27.35 11.46
CA HIS A 922 -7.47 -27.88 12.75
C HIS A 922 -8.65 -28.32 13.63
N GLN A 923 -9.81 -27.65 13.56
CA GLN A 923 -10.99 -28.13 14.28
C GLN A 923 -11.44 -29.50 13.76
N TRP A 924 -11.41 -29.72 12.44
CA TRP A 924 -11.75 -31.02 11.82
C TRP A 924 -10.81 -32.14 12.26
N LEU A 925 -9.51 -31.85 12.44
CA LEU A 925 -8.57 -32.82 13.00
C LEU A 925 -9.00 -33.27 14.40
N LEU A 926 -9.38 -32.33 15.28
CA LEU A 926 -9.82 -32.64 16.64
C LEU A 926 -11.18 -33.37 16.68
N LEU A 927 -12.00 -33.21 15.64
CA LEU A 927 -13.27 -33.94 15.45
C LEU A 927 -13.08 -35.33 14.83
N GLY A 928 -11.86 -35.69 14.39
CA GLY A 928 -11.56 -36.98 13.78
C GLY A 928 -11.88 -37.08 12.29
N GLU A 929 -12.16 -35.96 11.62
CA GLU A 929 -12.53 -35.87 10.19
C GLU A 929 -11.28 -35.74 9.30
N SER A 930 -10.44 -36.78 9.29
CA SER A 930 -9.12 -36.78 8.64
C SER A 930 -9.17 -36.49 7.13
N ASP A 931 -10.21 -36.95 6.43
CA ASP A 931 -10.35 -36.71 4.98
C ASP A 931 -10.49 -35.23 4.64
N ARG A 932 -11.22 -34.47 5.47
CA ARG A 932 -11.34 -33.00 5.32
C ARG A 932 -10.01 -32.30 5.53
N VAL A 933 -9.23 -32.77 6.50
CA VAL A 933 -7.88 -32.26 6.78
C VAL A 933 -6.98 -32.45 5.56
N TRP A 934 -6.95 -33.65 4.99
CA TRP A 934 -6.13 -33.96 3.82
C TRP A 934 -6.58 -33.23 2.56
N ASN A 935 -7.89 -33.04 2.35
CA ASN A 935 -8.40 -32.28 1.22
C ASN A 935 -7.92 -30.82 1.25
N THR A 936 -8.02 -30.16 2.41
CA THR A 936 -7.49 -28.80 2.58
C THR A 936 -5.97 -28.75 2.41
N LEU A 937 -5.23 -29.69 3.02
CA LEU A 937 -3.77 -29.72 2.96
C LEU A 937 -3.24 -29.86 1.52
N LYS A 938 -3.83 -30.77 0.75
CA LYS A 938 -3.52 -30.94 -0.68
C LYS A 938 -3.82 -29.69 -1.49
N TRP A 939 -4.93 -29.00 -1.19
CA TRP A 939 -5.25 -27.74 -1.86
C TRP A 939 -4.14 -26.70 -1.61
N PHE A 940 -3.67 -26.55 -0.37
CA PHE A 940 -2.59 -25.61 -0.05
C PHE A 940 -1.27 -25.98 -0.75
N TRP A 941 -0.92 -27.26 -0.80
CA TRP A 941 0.27 -27.73 -1.52
C TRP A 941 0.19 -27.51 -3.03
N GLN A 942 -1.01 -27.56 -3.62
CA GLN A 942 -1.22 -27.24 -5.03
C GLN A 942 -1.29 -25.74 -5.32
N ASN A 943 -1.56 -24.91 -4.30
CA ASN A 943 -1.79 -23.46 -4.43
C ASN A 943 -0.77 -22.64 -3.61
N GLN A 944 0.51 -22.86 -3.89
CA GLN A 944 1.62 -22.13 -3.25
C GLN A 944 1.94 -20.84 -4.00
N ALA A 945 2.35 -19.79 -3.29
CA ALA A 945 2.85 -18.57 -3.92
C ALA A 945 4.24 -18.78 -4.55
N SER A 946 5.07 -19.64 -3.94
CA SER A 946 6.35 -20.11 -4.49
C SER A 946 6.36 -21.64 -4.54
N PRO A 947 6.10 -22.27 -5.71
CA PRO A 947 5.95 -23.71 -5.84
C PRO A 947 7.17 -24.49 -5.33
N GLY A 948 6.92 -25.46 -4.45
CA GLY A 948 7.95 -26.31 -3.83
C GLY A 948 8.67 -25.68 -2.63
N LEU A 949 8.39 -24.40 -2.33
CA LEU A 949 8.92 -23.70 -1.15
C LEU A 949 7.85 -23.43 -0.09
N TYR A 950 6.59 -23.82 -0.33
CA TYR A 950 5.50 -23.83 0.66
C TYR A 950 5.26 -22.47 1.32
N THR A 951 5.24 -21.40 0.52
CA THR A 951 4.84 -20.06 0.97
C THR A 951 3.41 -19.74 0.59
N TRP A 952 2.70 -19.08 1.51
CA TRP A 952 1.32 -18.63 1.32
C TRP A 952 1.14 -17.20 1.82
N TRP A 953 -0.02 -16.64 1.53
CA TRP A 953 -0.41 -15.28 1.85
C TRP A 953 -1.34 -15.19 3.07
N THR A 954 -1.81 -13.97 3.34
CA THR A 954 -2.92 -13.66 4.25
C THR A 954 -3.99 -12.85 3.52
N ASP A 955 -5.07 -12.49 4.21
CA ASP A 955 -6.14 -11.61 3.71
C ASP A 955 -5.52 -10.39 2.98
N PRO A 956 -6.00 -9.96 1.79
CA PRO A 956 -5.60 -8.68 1.21
C PRO A 956 -5.58 -7.57 2.26
N LEU A 957 -4.41 -6.95 2.47
CA LEU A 957 -4.17 -5.89 3.44
C LEU A 957 -5.38 -4.95 3.50
N LYS A 958 -6.10 -4.93 4.63
CA LYS A 958 -7.21 -4.00 4.79
C LYS A 958 -6.61 -2.60 4.91
N PRO A 959 -7.23 -1.57 4.30
CA PRO A 959 -6.86 -0.18 4.57
C PRO A 959 -7.03 0.10 6.08
N GLY A 960 -5.94 0.05 6.85
CA GLY A 960 -5.96 0.14 8.32
C GLY A 960 -4.84 -0.63 9.03
N ASP A 961 -4.25 -1.64 8.38
CA ASP A 961 -3.17 -2.46 8.92
C ASP A 961 -1.81 -1.78 8.67
N ALA A 962 -1.40 -0.92 9.62
CA ALA A 962 -0.25 -0.02 9.56
C ALA A 962 -0.21 0.94 8.34
N PRO A 963 -0.02 2.26 8.54
CA PRO A 963 0.19 3.18 7.42
C PRO A 963 1.29 2.69 6.47
N ARG A 964 1.14 2.88 5.14
CA ARG A 964 2.17 2.51 4.15
C ARG A 964 3.58 3.06 4.48
N SER A 965 3.66 4.13 5.26
CA SER A 965 4.93 4.68 5.77
C SER A 965 5.75 3.69 6.61
N PHE A 966 5.11 2.68 7.22
CA PHE A 966 5.79 1.61 7.97
C PHE A 966 6.36 0.51 7.09
N SER A 967 5.80 0.30 5.91
CA SER A 967 6.37 -0.61 4.94
C SER A 967 7.65 0.01 4.39
N GLN A 968 8.76 -0.73 4.49
CA GLN A 968 10.03 -0.30 3.92
C GLN A 968 10.11 -0.59 2.42
N TRP A 969 9.16 -1.34 1.85
CA TRP A 969 9.15 -1.69 0.43
C TRP A 969 9.16 -0.49 -0.51
N GLN A 970 8.64 0.66 -0.08
CA GLN A 970 8.73 1.90 -0.85
C GLN A 970 10.19 2.32 -1.14
N TRP A 971 11.15 1.94 -0.30
CA TRP A 971 12.57 2.29 -0.41
C TRP A 971 13.39 1.34 -1.29
N PHE A 972 12.76 0.32 -1.87
CA PHE A 972 13.43 -0.67 -2.70
C PHE A 972 12.88 -0.67 -4.13
N ARG A 973 13.71 -1.11 -5.07
CA ARG A 973 13.34 -1.32 -6.49
C ARG A 973 12.92 -2.78 -6.71
N GLY A 974 12.07 -3.26 -5.81
CA GLY A 974 11.57 -4.64 -5.73
C GLY A 974 10.20 -4.70 -5.06
N TRP A 975 9.51 -5.83 -5.15
CA TRP A 975 8.22 -6.08 -4.50
C TRP A 975 7.21 -4.93 -4.70
N VAL A 976 6.98 -4.59 -5.97
CA VAL A 976 6.40 -3.32 -6.38
C VAL A 976 4.87 -3.28 -6.25
N ASN A 977 4.20 -4.28 -6.83
CA ASN A 977 2.74 -4.43 -6.78
C ASN A 977 2.40 -5.92 -6.57
N PRO A 978 2.86 -6.54 -5.48
CA PRO A 978 2.59 -7.94 -5.24
C PRO A 978 1.08 -8.17 -5.03
N PRO A 979 0.50 -9.26 -5.55
CA PRO A 979 -0.91 -9.58 -5.32
C PRO A 979 -1.16 -9.85 -3.83
N HIS A 980 -0.16 -10.43 -3.15
CA HIS A 980 -0.18 -10.70 -1.72
C HIS A 980 1.22 -10.64 -1.11
N VAL A 981 1.30 -10.42 0.20
CA VAL A 981 2.57 -10.50 0.96
C VAL A 981 2.86 -11.96 1.30
N THR A 982 4.07 -12.43 0.98
CA THR A 982 4.51 -13.81 1.20
C THR A 982 5.97 -13.82 1.63
N PRO A 983 6.41 -14.75 2.49
CA PRO A 983 5.58 -15.64 3.30
C PRO A 983 4.79 -14.86 4.36
N HIS A 984 3.59 -15.33 4.68
CA HIS A 984 2.85 -14.87 5.85
C HIS A 984 3.04 -15.86 7.01
N TYR A 985 3.68 -15.41 8.08
CA TYR A 985 4.18 -16.28 9.13
C TYR A 985 3.10 -16.79 10.09
N TRP A 986 1.92 -16.14 10.17
CA TRP A 986 0.78 -16.76 10.85
C TRP A 986 0.26 -17.98 10.09
N THR A 987 0.12 -17.87 8.76
CA THR A 987 -0.31 -18.99 7.92
C THR A 987 0.69 -20.14 8.01
N THR A 988 1.99 -19.81 7.99
CA THR A 988 3.09 -20.76 8.21
C THR A 988 2.99 -21.46 9.57
N ALA A 989 2.71 -20.72 10.65
CA ALA A 989 2.59 -21.28 11.99
C ALA A 989 1.36 -22.20 12.12
N GLU A 990 0.21 -21.82 11.58
CA GLU A 990 -1.00 -22.68 11.58
C GLU A 990 -0.78 -23.98 10.79
N MET A 991 -0.14 -23.90 9.61
CA MET A 991 0.22 -25.09 8.84
C MET A 991 1.13 -26.02 9.64
N LEU A 992 2.18 -25.47 10.27
CA LEU A 992 3.12 -26.24 11.08
C LEU A 992 2.42 -26.90 12.28
N LEU A 993 1.60 -26.15 13.03
CA LEU A 993 0.88 -26.68 14.19
C LEU A 993 -0.11 -27.78 13.78
N LEU A 994 -0.86 -27.58 12.70
CA LEU A 994 -1.74 -28.60 12.13
C LEU A 994 -0.97 -29.88 11.78
N GLN A 995 0.14 -29.77 11.03
CA GLN A 995 0.93 -30.94 10.65
C GLN A 995 1.57 -31.63 11.87
N LEU A 996 1.98 -30.90 12.90
CA LEU A 996 2.50 -31.50 14.13
C LEU A 996 1.40 -32.26 14.90
N ASP A 997 0.21 -31.68 15.03
CA ASP A 997 -0.92 -32.30 15.73
C ASP A 997 -1.54 -33.47 14.93
N MET A 998 -1.40 -33.48 13.59
CA MET A 998 -1.70 -34.65 12.76
C MET A 998 -0.86 -35.88 13.17
N LEU A 999 0.38 -35.67 13.63
CA LEU A 999 1.29 -36.72 14.09
C LEU A 999 0.99 -37.15 15.53
N ALA A 1000 0.89 -36.20 16.46
CA ALA A 1000 0.33 -36.44 17.79
C ALA A 1000 -0.02 -35.14 18.53
N TYR A 1001 -1.08 -35.18 19.34
CA TYR A 1001 -1.49 -34.09 20.22
C TYR A 1001 -1.99 -34.60 21.57
N ALA A 1002 -1.99 -33.74 22.59
CA ALA A 1002 -2.58 -34.04 23.89
C ALA A 1002 -4.03 -33.55 23.92
N ASN A 1003 -4.99 -34.48 24.06
CA ASN A 1003 -6.38 -34.14 24.28
C ASN A 1003 -6.60 -33.84 25.77
N GLN A 1004 -6.89 -32.57 26.07
CA GLN A 1004 -7.12 -32.06 27.43
C GLN A 1004 -8.61 -32.08 27.83
N ALA A 1005 -9.52 -32.58 26.97
CA ALA A 1005 -10.97 -32.53 27.22
C ALA A 1005 -11.46 -33.56 28.25
N ALA A 1006 -10.68 -34.60 28.54
CA ALA A 1006 -11.01 -35.61 29.55
C ALA A 1006 -10.38 -35.27 30.90
N SER A 1007 -10.92 -35.84 31.99
CA SER A 1007 -10.39 -35.70 33.35
C SER A 1007 -8.93 -36.16 33.49
N GLU A 1008 -8.50 -37.06 32.60
CA GLU A 1008 -7.10 -37.45 32.43
C GLU A 1008 -6.64 -37.10 31.00
N PRO A 1009 -5.62 -36.23 30.82
CA PRO A 1009 -5.11 -35.87 29.50
C PRO A 1009 -4.65 -37.10 28.73
N THR A 1010 -5.17 -37.29 27.52
CA THR A 1010 -4.89 -38.46 26.67
C THR A 1010 -4.01 -38.05 25.49
N LEU A 1011 -2.93 -38.80 25.26
CA LEU A 1011 -2.08 -38.63 24.09
C LEU A 1011 -2.74 -39.30 22.87
N VAL A 1012 -3.13 -38.52 21.88
CA VAL A 1012 -3.66 -39.02 20.61
C VAL A 1012 -2.52 -39.10 19.60
N ILE A 1013 -2.26 -40.30 19.07
CA ILE A 1013 -1.20 -40.55 18.09
C ILE A 1013 -1.82 -40.83 16.72
N GLY A 1014 -1.38 -40.07 15.72
CA GLY A 1014 -1.68 -40.29 14.32
C GLY A 1014 -3.12 -40.01 13.90
N ALA A 1015 -3.78 -39.02 14.49
CA ALA A 1015 -5.13 -38.60 14.08
C ALA A 1015 -5.19 -38.12 12.61
N GLY A 1016 -4.10 -37.56 12.10
CA GLY A 1016 -3.97 -37.16 10.70
C GLY A 1016 -3.34 -38.21 9.79
N ILE A 1017 -3.05 -39.42 10.27
CA ILE A 1017 -2.43 -40.47 9.43
C ILE A 1017 -3.51 -41.09 8.52
N PRO A 1018 -3.35 -41.06 7.19
CA PRO A 1018 -4.30 -41.67 6.29
C PRO A 1018 -4.07 -43.19 6.23
N ALA A 1019 -5.13 -43.97 6.02
CA ALA A 1019 -5.07 -45.44 6.00
C ALA A 1019 -4.02 -46.00 5.03
N GLN A 1020 -3.79 -45.32 3.90
CA GLN A 1020 -2.78 -45.67 2.89
C GLN A 1020 -1.33 -45.72 3.43
N TRP A 1021 -1.02 -44.99 4.51
CA TRP A 1021 0.32 -45.00 5.10
C TRP A 1021 0.58 -46.23 5.97
N LEU A 1022 -0.47 -46.85 6.52
CA LEU A 1022 -0.34 -47.97 7.45
C LEU A 1022 0.27 -49.23 6.81
N ALA A 1023 0.27 -49.31 5.48
CA ALA A 1023 0.93 -50.37 4.73
C ALA A 1023 2.46 -50.31 4.75
N LYS A 1024 3.05 -49.22 5.26
CA LYS A 1024 4.50 -49.02 5.34
C LYS A 1024 4.94 -48.73 6.78
N PRO A 1025 6.13 -49.20 7.19
CA PRO A 1025 6.72 -48.76 8.44
C PRO A 1025 6.92 -47.25 8.45
N MET A 1026 6.68 -46.61 9.59
CA MET A 1026 6.84 -45.17 9.76
C MET A 1026 7.18 -44.82 11.21
N SER A 1027 7.93 -43.75 11.42
CA SER A 1027 8.35 -43.33 12.76
C SER A 1027 8.47 -41.83 12.89
N VAL A 1028 8.17 -41.33 14.09
CA VAL A 1028 8.37 -39.94 14.50
C VAL A 1028 9.19 -39.94 15.78
N LYS A 1029 10.28 -39.17 15.83
CA LYS A 1029 11.14 -39.09 17.02
C LYS A 1029 11.34 -37.65 17.46
N GLY A 1030 11.21 -37.40 18.76
CA GLY A 1030 11.43 -36.09 19.37
C GLY A 1030 10.27 -35.10 19.22
N LEU A 1031 9.04 -35.58 19.02
CA LEU A 1031 7.86 -34.72 18.93
C LEU A 1031 7.48 -34.21 20.32
N LEU A 1032 7.39 -32.89 20.49
CA LEU A 1032 7.03 -32.29 21.77
C LEU A 1032 5.51 -32.15 21.90
N VAL A 1033 4.93 -32.73 22.95
CA VAL A 1033 3.47 -32.76 23.21
C VAL A 1033 3.21 -32.71 24.71
N GLY A 1034 2.47 -31.70 25.18
CA GLY A 1034 2.05 -31.59 26.60
C GLY A 1034 3.20 -31.70 27.61
N GLY A 1035 4.28 -30.94 27.38
CA GLY A 1035 5.49 -30.96 28.21
C GLY A 1035 6.30 -32.27 28.17
N SER A 1036 6.00 -33.15 27.22
CA SER A 1036 6.65 -34.46 27.08
C SER A 1036 7.26 -34.61 25.69
N SER A 1037 8.42 -35.26 25.61
CA SER A 1037 8.99 -35.71 24.34
C SER A 1037 8.43 -37.09 24.00
N VAL A 1038 7.74 -37.17 22.87
CA VAL A 1038 7.06 -38.35 22.36
C VAL A 1038 7.79 -38.84 21.12
N SER A 1039 8.16 -40.12 21.13
CA SER A 1039 8.63 -40.83 19.94
C SER A 1039 7.78 -42.06 19.72
N TRP A 1040 7.39 -42.32 18.47
CA TRP A 1040 6.59 -43.49 18.14
C TRP A 1040 7.03 -44.13 16.82
N ASP A 1041 6.79 -45.43 16.71
CA ASP A 1041 7.13 -46.26 15.56
C ASP A 1041 5.99 -47.24 15.27
N TRP A 1042 5.56 -47.26 14.02
CA TRP A 1042 4.57 -48.19 13.47
C TRP A 1042 5.29 -49.19 12.58
N ASP A 1043 5.22 -50.47 12.93
CA ASP A 1043 5.88 -51.56 12.19
C ASP A 1043 4.97 -52.27 11.17
N GLY A 1044 3.73 -51.78 11.00
CA GLY A 1044 2.71 -52.42 10.17
C GLY A 1044 1.69 -53.26 10.96
N LYS A 1045 1.96 -53.55 12.25
CA LYS A 1045 1.07 -54.37 13.09
C LYS A 1045 0.83 -53.80 14.48
N GLN A 1046 1.85 -53.18 15.09
CA GLN A 1046 1.80 -52.63 16.44
C GLN A 1046 2.40 -51.22 16.47
N MET A 1047 1.95 -50.44 17.46
CA MET A 1047 2.47 -49.10 17.74
C MET A 1047 3.42 -49.15 18.94
N ASN A 1048 4.68 -48.79 18.73
CA ASN A 1048 5.67 -48.63 19.79
C ASN A 1048 5.76 -47.16 20.19
N VAL A 1049 5.62 -46.83 21.46
CA VAL A 1049 5.60 -45.43 21.93
C VAL A 1049 6.57 -45.25 23.10
N GLN A 1050 7.39 -44.23 23.02
CA GLN A 1050 8.28 -43.77 24.09
C GLN A 1050 7.85 -42.36 24.50
N ILE A 1051 7.54 -42.18 25.79
CA ILE A 1051 7.19 -40.88 26.37
C ILE A 1051 8.24 -40.54 27.42
N GLN A 1052 8.92 -39.42 27.24
CA GLN A 1052 9.81 -38.82 28.24
C GLN A 1052 9.13 -37.58 28.80
N GLY A 1053 8.66 -37.63 30.04
CA GLY A 1053 7.88 -36.57 30.68
C GLY A 1053 6.65 -37.12 31.40
N LYS A 1054 5.53 -36.40 31.31
CA LYS A 1054 4.26 -36.77 31.93
C LYS A 1054 3.68 -38.01 31.25
N LYS A 1055 3.40 -39.06 32.04
CA LYS A 1055 2.69 -40.24 31.53
C LYS A 1055 1.26 -39.86 31.18
N MET A 1056 0.79 -40.34 30.04
CA MET A 1056 -0.57 -40.12 29.52
C MET A 1056 -1.11 -41.43 28.95
N PRO A 1057 -2.41 -41.73 29.11
CA PRO A 1057 -3.08 -42.76 28.31
C PRO A 1057 -2.90 -42.49 26.82
N ILE A 1058 -2.74 -43.56 26.03
CA ILE A 1058 -2.51 -43.46 24.59
C ILE A 1058 -3.76 -43.88 23.83
N LYS A 1059 -4.17 -43.06 22.86
CA LYS A 1059 -5.23 -43.36 21.91
C LYS A 1059 -4.68 -43.23 20.49
N LEU A 1060 -4.94 -44.22 19.63
CA LEU A 1060 -4.57 -44.13 18.22
C LEU A 1060 -5.66 -43.42 17.41
N GLY A 1061 -5.26 -42.78 16.31
CA GLY A 1061 -6.15 -42.17 15.34
C GLY A 1061 -7.11 -43.18 14.69
N SER A 1062 -8.21 -42.70 14.12
CA SER A 1062 -9.28 -43.52 13.56
C SER A 1062 -8.86 -44.41 12.38
N ALA A 1063 -7.76 -44.09 11.70
CA ALA A 1063 -7.24 -44.92 10.62
C ALA A 1063 -6.63 -46.24 11.10
N PHE A 1064 -6.13 -46.30 12.34
CA PHE A 1064 -5.52 -47.50 12.90
C PHE A 1064 -6.60 -48.53 13.27
N PRO A 1065 -6.37 -49.84 13.08
CA PRO A 1065 -7.30 -50.88 13.51
C PRO A 1065 -7.62 -50.77 15.01
N ALA A 1066 -8.89 -50.93 15.40
CA ALA A 1066 -9.34 -50.70 16.79
C ALA A 1066 -8.61 -51.55 17.85
N ASN A 1067 -8.10 -52.73 17.49
CA ASN A 1067 -7.40 -53.66 18.38
C ASN A 1067 -5.87 -53.64 18.18
N THR A 1068 -5.33 -52.54 17.64
CA THR A 1068 -3.89 -52.40 17.43
C THR A 1068 -3.14 -52.44 18.77
N PRO A 1069 -2.17 -53.35 18.96
CA PRO A 1069 -1.35 -53.37 20.17
C PRO A 1069 -0.52 -52.08 20.30
N VAL A 1070 -0.55 -51.47 21.48
CA VAL A 1070 0.30 -50.31 21.83
C VAL A 1070 1.30 -50.74 22.89
N ASN A 1071 2.58 -50.72 22.54
CA ASN A 1071 3.68 -51.07 23.42
C ASN A 1071 4.39 -49.79 23.92
N ALA A 1072 4.23 -49.49 25.21
CA ALA A 1072 4.91 -48.37 25.85
C ALA A 1072 6.34 -48.76 26.26
N ILE A 1073 7.35 -48.24 25.56
CA ILE A 1073 8.76 -48.55 25.79
C ILE A 1073 9.34 -47.59 26.83
N ALA A 1074 10.03 -48.13 27.83
CA ALA A 1074 10.74 -47.33 28.83
C ALA A 1074 11.85 -46.47 28.17
N PRO A 1075 12.10 -45.23 28.61
CA PRO A 1075 13.20 -44.45 28.10
C PRO A 1075 14.54 -45.16 28.33
N LYS A 1076 15.36 -45.33 27.29
CA LYS A 1076 16.76 -45.74 27.49
C LYS A 1076 17.48 -44.63 28.26
N GLU A 1077 18.02 -44.96 29.45
CA GLU A 1077 18.96 -44.08 30.14
C GLU A 1077 20.15 -43.77 29.22
N PRO A 1078 20.64 -42.52 29.17
CA PRO A 1078 21.85 -42.21 28.42
C PRO A 1078 23.04 -42.90 29.10
N THR A 1079 23.67 -43.84 28.38
CA THR A 1079 24.98 -44.40 28.77
C THR A 1079 25.96 -43.23 28.97
N PRO A 1080 26.61 -43.09 30.13
CA PRO A 1080 27.56 -42.01 30.35
C PRO A 1080 28.69 -42.13 29.33
N ALA A 1081 28.90 -41.06 28.56
CA ALA A 1081 30.07 -40.95 27.70
C ALA A 1081 31.31 -40.99 28.60
N THR A 1082 32.08 -42.08 28.49
CA THR A 1082 33.42 -42.18 29.04
C THR A 1082 34.25 -41.02 28.50
N VAL A 1083 34.52 -40.04 29.37
CA VAL A 1083 35.52 -39.00 29.17
C VAL A 1083 36.86 -39.72 29.09
N LYS A 1084 37.44 -39.81 27.88
CA LYS A 1084 38.89 -39.98 27.74
C LYS A 1084 39.51 -38.60 27.89
N THR A 1085 40.33 -38.47 28.92
CA THR A 1085 41.26 -37.38 29.21
C THR A 1085 42.07 -36.93 28.01
#